data_AF-I7J8E9-F1
#
_entry.id   AF-I7J8E9-F1
#
_cell.length_a   1.000
_cell.length_b   1.000
_cell.length_c   1.000
_cell.angle_alpha   90.00
_cell.angle_beta   90.00
_cell.angle_gamma   90.00
#
_symmetry.space_group_name_H-M   'P 1'
#
loop_
_entity.id
_entity.type
_entity.pdbx_description
1 polymer ?
#
loop_
_entity_poly.entity_id
_entity_poly.type
_entity_poly.pdbx_seq_one_letter_code
_entity_poly.pdbx_strand_id
1 'polypeptide(L)'
;MNGKPQMKQKISSAISSGDPREVEKIVLDISETRTRKEKKSLYEQMNAALVKAAFEENQPELLSQLVEPPKEEVFGLARRVAGLYRENKDEAWFSAIFTLVGKLDRKSHQSDILAEVSCDLVQAGVDTGDIHFIEKGEEAFDQISIRKYRSAILSDIIPLFIQYGQKYQNVDIMHHALQALSEIGDISKQSQLHADVARAIAGFGIESGDIRLVVSGILSATEINQKIRRTNSIADIVDAAWKSPLKKEISDIEQIIDSLSGVPEERITEVLAILTEHLLDRQRDKKQVYTKLLRLDDEKPWAGQTLVLELLKKAERSGERWYLEKAFEFNARSTVETQLPIEEIVLSGIAVVEKSGNPTILLDIAPLIDESCDVAKAAQLYRQITDALSRMGDFYHAIEVMKKASTTAQRINAQFFDTSVRLIKEGIRRDETGLVRENILAALEIDIADSLVHQAVTDFCKEYDFDEVVGHIPAIKELAGSHQAQDTLLFECNTILIERGFVREKDPSGLVSLVSEIEDQTLREQAISAIVVEMARIGVARKDRDLLRRATALTCEIMDQQARAEALGGIVDQAAVLAVEDGDLDLLHGMRVLSASLLEPDYCLFAMGKVIHGLIMYGIEQLSLRALDEATQILSQITDPSLQRQLVDPLIEGYIRVGSLQAADQLSRGGARIFEGMMEPFEIALDLLKTSTPREEISIKIASYVDIMLEYTQVYASPIFAVPMALLSLEIEGEYERTAMIQRILTFFTEYVREFDSADPYEVMAYLLEGIEGATAAPQVLELMYRLFEHTGDVYARYSGMYRIVSAYSALENVERAEEIIRRLHETIGTITDPSIHAIMLSDLAGLMAGIDHAEARTYLDEAQEMLEFVDPDREAFVRKNLIYAARNLSAVNRQEKDVDWAVEQVGRIEDPVEYVDALAAVFDMISEPAQRKEILSAMCHTVVSIPSPYIRLSMLFDVARFAETYGDEEEIDELLKGMERTAGSIQIPFITAMTRQRMARMLFSFYRKTGKPAVQQRAIDVVSTIDDDRIRYSMMVQLEQAMPQSWMNTVFGRILNCREKIRRGEYTTKDMVALDRTIRAAPDRAKRAIYYTELFLIARNAGQHELADRMLLCALDEARIIRPLSRRAFVLGDMACRIYAERYDDRSREILDMAVSEALNIRDTAVRDEVYDELDMSIRVVQEHWL
;
A
#
# COMPACT_ATOMS: atom_id res chain seq x y z
N MET A 1 -53.84 -47.68 12.53
CA MET A 1 -54.30 -46.29 12.30
C MET A 1 -54.69 -46.16 10.83
N ASN A 2 -55.95 -46.47 10.49
CA ASN A 2 -56.51 -46.46 9.12
C ASN A 2 -57.54 -45.32 9.02
N GLY A 3 -57.17 -44.15 8.49
CA GLY A 3 -58.13 -43.03 8.36
C GLY A 3 -57.75 -41.87 7.42
N LYS A 4 -56.61 -41.91 6.73
CA LYS A 4 -56.17 -40.80 5.87
C LYS A 4 -56.72 -40.76 4.42
N PRO A 5 -57.25 -41.83 3.79
CA PRO A 5 -57.81 -41.74 2.42
C PRO A 5 -59.30 -41.32 2.29
N GLN A 6 -60.13 -41.38 3.34
CA GLN A 6 -61.60 -41.28 3.20
C GLN A 6 -62.17 -39.85 3.10
N MET A 7 -61.57 -38.84 3.74
CA MET A 7 -62.12 -37.47 3.77
C MET A 7 -61.96 -36.73 2.43
N LYS A 8 -60.83 -36.96 1.74
CA LYS A 8 -60.49 -36.31 0.46
C LYS A 8 -61.42 -36.74 -0.68
N GLN A 9 -61.85 -38.00 -0.68
CA GLN A 9 -62.85 -38.51 -1.64
C GLN A 9 -64.24 -37.93 -1.39
N LYS A 10 -64.63 -37.70 -0.13
CA LYS A 10 -65.90 -37.04 0.21
C LYS A 10 -65.93 -35.57 -0.23
N ILE A 11 -64.85 -34.82 0.01
CA ILE A 11 -64.71 -33.42 -0.46
C ILE A 11 -64.86 -33.37 -1.98
N SER A 12 -64.18 -34.27 -2.71
CA SER A 12 -64.24 -34.28 -4.17
C SER A 12 -65.63 -34.68 -4.70
N SER A 13 -66.34 -35.62 -4.05
CA SER A 13 -67.68 -36.03 -4.49
C SER A 13 -68.75 -34.97 -4.25
N ALA A 14 -68.70 -34.25 -3.13
CA ALA A 14 -69.66 -33.19 -2.82
C ALA A 14 -69.44 -31.92 -3.65
N ILE A 15 -68.20 -31.63 -4.05
CA ILE A 15 -67.92 -30.54 -4.99
C ILE A 15 -68.39 -30.93 -6.40
N SER A 16 -68.25 -32.20 -6.79
CA SER A 16 -68.72 -32.69 -8.09
C SER A 16 -70.24 -32.83 -8.20
N SER A 17 -70.97 -32.89 -7.08
CA SER A 17 -72.44 -32.96 -7.08
C SER A 17 -73.11 -31.60 -7.30
N GLY A 18 -72.38 -30.50 -7.07
CA GLY A 18 -72.86 -29.13 -7.24
C GLY A 18 -73.92 -28.69 -6.22
N ASP A 19 -74.21 -29.48 -5.18
CA ASP A 19 -75.16 -29.11 -4.12
C ASP A 19 -74.43 -28.43 -2.93
N PRO A 20 -74.65 -27.12 -2.70
CA PRO A 20 -74.00 -26.41 -1.59
C PRO A 20 -74.31 -27.00 -0.21
N ARG A 21 -75.44 -27.70 -0.05
CA ARG A 21 -75.81 -28.35 1.22
C ARG A 21 -74.93 -29.56 1.54
N GLU A 22 -74.41 -30.24 0.52
CA GLU A 22 -73.47 -31.33 0.72
C GLU A 22 -72.08 -30.80 1.13
N VAL A 23 -71.69 -29.64 0.61
CA VAL A 23 -70.46 -28.93 1.00
C VAL A 23 -70.56 -28.42 2.45
N GLU A 24 -71.67 -27.81 2.85
CA GLU A 24 -71.92 -27.38 4.24
C GLU A 24 -71.86 -28.56 5.24
N LYS A 25 -72.39 -29.72 4.86
CA LYS A 25 -72.35 -30.93 5.69
C LYS A 25 -70.91 -31.42 5.90
N ILE A 26 -70.06 -31.31 4.89
CA ILE A 26 -68.63 -31.64 5.00
C ILE A 26 -67.88 -30.61 5.86
N VAL A 27 -68.24 -29.33 5.80
CA VAL A 27 -67.68 -28.29 6.67
C VAL A 27 -67.98 -28.58 8.15
N LEU A 28 -69.19 -29.07 8.45
CA LEU A 28 -69.57 -29.53 9.79
C LEU A 28 -68.74 -30.75 10.23
N ASP A 29 -68.62 -31.77 9.37
CA ASP A 29 -67.80 -32.97 9.64
C ASP A 29 -66.32 -32.60 9.91
N ILE A 30 -65.76 -31.65 9.16
CA ILE A 30 -64.38 -31.15 9.37
C ILE A 30 -64.27 -30.37 10.69
N SER A 31 -65.32 -29.65 11.08
CA SER A 31 -65.34 -28.82 12.29
C SER A 31 -65.25 -29.63 13.60
N GLU A 32 -65.67 -30.90 13.58
CA GLU A 32 -65.64 -31.83 14.74
C GLU A 32 -64.25 -32.48 14.98
N THR A 33 -63.26 -32.20 14.12
CA THR A 33 -61.91 -32.77 14.21
C THR A 33 -61.10 -32.17 15.38
N ARG A 34 -60.45 -33.00 16.21
CA ARG A 34 -59.88 -32.59 17.52
C ARG A 34 -58.64 -31.67 17.48
N THR A 35 -57.87 -31.61 16.39
CA THR A 35 -56.65 -30.75 16.34
C THR A 35 -56.81 -29.58 15.37
N ARG A 36 -56.48 -28.36 15.84
CA ARG A 36 -56.57 -27.11 15.06
C ARG A 36 -55.75 -27.15 13.75
N LYS A 37 -54.62 -27.88 13.76
CA LYS A 37 -53.73 -28.02 12.60
C LYS A 37 -54.33 -28.93 11.52
N GLU A 38 -55.03 -29.99 11.89
CA GLU A 38 -55.73 -30.86 10.91
C GLU A 38 -56.94 -30.17 10.32
N LYS A 39 -57.73 -29.44 11.14
CA LYS A 39 -58.89 -28.67 10.67
C LYS A 39 -58.50 -27.65 9.60
N LYS A 40 -57.43 -26.88 9.85
CA LYS A 40 -56.92 -25.88 8.89
C LYS A 40 -56.48 -26.52 7.57
N SER A 41 -55.75 -27.64 7.63
CA SER A 41 -55.28 -28.35 6.43
C SER A 41 -56.43 -28.94 5.59
N LEU A 42 -57.54 -29.31 6.21
CA LEU A 42 -58.73 -29.79 5.51
C LEU A 42 -59.53 -28.64 4.86
N TYR A 43 -59.66 -27.48 5.52
CA TYR A 43 -60.27 -26.29 4.92
C TYR A 43 -59.45 -25.75 3.75
N GLU A 44 -58.12 -25.72 3.84
CA GLU A 44 -57.26 -25.33 2.71
C GLU A 44 -57.46 -26.24 1.49
N GLN A 45 -57.57 -27.55 1.70
CA GLN A 45 -57.82 -28.51 0.61
C GLN A 45 -59.22 -28.36 0.00
N MET A 46 -60.23 -28.01 0.80
CA MET A 46 -61.60 -27.79 0.35
C MET A 46 -61.72 -26.47 -0.42
N ASN A 47 -61.19 -25.38 0.11
CA ASN A 47 -61.19 -24.07 -0.55
C ASN A 47 -60.47 -24.15 -1.91
N ALA A 48 -59.33 -24.83 -1.98
CA ALA A 48 -58.61 -25.02 -3.25
C ALA A 48 -59.45 -25.78 -4.29
N ALA A 49 -60.25 -26.75 -3.87
CA ALA A 49 -61.13 -27.50 -4.77
C ALA A 49 -62.36 -26.67 -5.20
N LEU A 50 -62.96 -25.88 -4.30
CA LEU A 50 -64.06 -24.96 -4.61
C LEU A 50 -63.61 -23.85 -5.57
N VAL A 51 -62.45 -23.24 -5.33
CA VAL A 51 -61.86 -22.24 -6.24
C VAL A 51 -61.65 -22.85 -7.62
N LYS A 52 -61.09 -24.06 -7.70
CA LYS A 52 -60.86 -24.74 -8.97
C LYS A 52 -62.17 -24.96 -9.73
N ALA A 53 -63.19 -25.50 -9.07
CA ALA A 53 -64.50 -25.74 -9.66
C ALA A 53 -65.19 -24.43 -10.11
N ALA A 54 -65.16 -23.38 -9.29
CA ALA A 54 -65.80 -22.10 -9.60
C ALA A 54 -65.30 -21.51 -10.93
N PHE A 55 -63.98 -21.55 -11.18
CA PHE A 55 -63.40 -21.01 -12.42
C PHE A 55 -63.39 -21.99 -13.59
N GLU A 56 -63.20 -23.30 -13.38
CA GLU A 56 -63.16 -24.28 -14.47
C GLU A 56 -64.56 -24.64 -14.99
N GLU A 57 -65.58 -24.59 -14.13
CA GLU A 57 -66.97 -24.94 -14.46
C GLU A 57 -67.90 -23.71 -14.60
N ASN A 58 -67.34 -22.49 -14.49
CA ASN A 58 -68.03 -21.19 -14.59
C ASN A 58 -69.22 -21.05 -13.64
N GLN A 59 -68.99 -21.31 -12.34
CA GLN A 59 -69.99 -21.22 -11.28
C GLN A 59 -69.52 -20.25 -10.18
N PRO A 60 -69.68 -18.92 -10.37
CA PRO A 60 -69.21 -17.91 -9.43
C PRO A 60 -69.84 -18.05 -8.03
N GLU A 61 -71.02 -18.64 -7.93
CA GLU A 61 -71.75 -18.83 -6.68
C GLU A 61 -70.98 -19.74 -5.69
N LEU A 62 -70.14 -20.66 -6.19
CA LEU A 62 -69.34 -21.55 -5.35
C LEU A 62 -68.30 -20.80 -4.49
N LEU A 63 -67.89 -19.60 -4.92
CA LEU A 63 -66.97 -18.76 -4.14
C LEU A 63 -67.60 -18.25 -2.83
N SER A 64 -68.94 -18.21 -2.76
CA SER A 64 -69.66 -17.90 -1.51
C SER A 64 -69.48 -18.97 -0.43
N GLN A 65 -69.08 -20.18 -0.80
CA GLN A 65 -68.94 -21.34 0.08
C GLN A 65 -67.54 -21.50 0.68
N LEU A 66 -66.60 -20.60 0.35
CA LEU A 66 -65.26 -20.61 0.95
C LEU A 66 -65.33 -20.38 2.47
N VAL A 67 -64.59 -21.20 3.21
CA VAL A 67 -64.57 -21.18 4.69
C VAL A 67 -63.22 -20.72 5.18
N GLU A 68 -63.21 -19.64 5.97
CA GLU A 68 -61.99 -19.00 6.52
C GLU A 68 -60.85 -18.83 5.47
N PRO A 69 -61.12 -18.29 4.26
CA PRO A 69 -60.05 -18.09 3.29
C PRO A 69 -59.03 -17.06 3.82
N PRO A 70 -57.72 -17.33 3.69
CA PRO A 70 -56.70 -16.36 4.05
C PRO A 70 -56.85 -15.09 3.22
N LYS A 71 -56.45 -13.95 3.80
CA LYS A 71 -56.56 -12.63 3.18
C LYS A 71 -55.94 -12.63 1.78
N GLU A 72 -54.74 -13.19 1.64
CA GLU A 72 -54.02 -13.21 0.36
C GLU A 72 -54.78 -13.98 -0.73
N GLU A 73 -55.52 -15.03 -0.36
CA GLU A 73 -56.33 -15.80 -1.29
C GLU A 73 -57.55 -14.97 -1.74
N VAL A 74 -58.24 -14.27 -0.83
CA VAL A 74 -59.36 -13.39 -1.21
C VAL A 74 -58.90 -12.26 -2.13
N PHE A 75 -57.74 -11.65 -1.85
CA PHE A 75 -57.15 -10.63 -2.73
C PHE A 75 -56.87 -11.19 -4.14
N GLY A 76 -56.22 -12.34 -4.22
CA GLY A 76 -55.93 -13.00 -5.50
C GLY A 76 -57.19 -13.37 -6.28
N LEU A 77 -58.23 -13.85 -5.58
CA LEU A 77 -59.51 -14.20 -6.17
C LEU A 77 -60.28 -12.98 -6.66
N ALA A 78 -60.36 -11.90 -5.87
CA ALA A 78 -61.06 -10.68 -6.25
C ALA A 78 -60.47 -10.05 -7.53
N ARG A 79 -59.13 -10.00 -7.65
CA ARG A 79 -58.45 -9.55 -8.87
C ARG A 79 -58.77 -10.44 -10.07
N ARG A 80 -58.73 -11.77 -9.88
CA ARG A 80 -59.05 -12.73 -10.95
C ARG A 80 -60.50 -12.58 -11.42
N VAL A 81 -61.43 -12.37 -10.50
CA VAL A 81 -62.85 -12.14 -10.80
C VAL A 81 -63.06 -10.81 -11.52
N ALA A 82 -62.43 -9.72 -11.07
CA ALA A 82 -62.47 -8.43 -11.74
C ALA A 82 -61.91 -8.51 -13.17
N GLY A 83 -60.82 -9.28 -13.37
CA GLY A 83 -60.27 -9.56 -14.68
C GLY A 83 -61.25 -10.30 -15.61
N LEU A 84 -61.89 -11.36 -15.11
CA LEU A 84 -62.90 -12.08 -15.89
C LEU A 84 -64.11 -11.21 -16.23
N TYR A 85 -64.59 -10.39 -15.29
CA TYR A 85 -65.68 -9.45 -15.56
C TYR A 85 -65.33 -8.46 -16.67
N ARG A 86 -64.08 -7.96 -16.72
CA ARG A 86 -63.62 -7.10 -17.81
C ARG A 86 -63.67 -7.80 -19.18
N GLU A 87 -63.41 -9.11 -19.21
CA GLU A 87 -63.41 -9.89 -20.45
C GLU A 87 -64.82 -10.26 -20.92
N ASN A 88 -65.72 -10.62 -20.01
CA ASN A 88 -67.02 -11.21 -20.36
C ASN A 88 -68.25 -10.33 -20.04
N LYS A 89 -68.08 -9.25 -19.25
CA LYS A 89 -69.14 -8.35 -18.74
C LYS A 89 -70.29 -9.09 -18.02
N ASP A 90 -70.01 -10.24 -17.43
CA ASP A 90 -71.01 -11.02 -16.72
C ASP A 90 -71.20 -10.50 -15.28
N GLU A 91 -72.38 -9.93 -15.01
CA GLU A 91 -72.75 -9.35 -13.73
C GLU A 91 -72.70 -10.34 -12.55
N ALA A 92 -72.80 -11.64 -12.80
CA ALA A 92 -72.63 -12.66 -11.76
C ALA A 92 -71.19 -12.65 -11.22
N TRP A 93 -70.20 -12.44 -12.08
CA TRP A 93 -68.80 -12.29 -11.68
C TRP A 93 -68.54 -10.94 -11.00
N PHE A 94 -69.13 -9.83 -11.45
CA PHE A 94 -69.03 -8.55 -10.73
C PHE A 94 -69.60 -8.63 -9.31
N SER A 95 -70.78 -9.24 -9.16
CA SER A 95 -71.43 -9.48 -7.86
C SER A 95 -70.59 -10.39 -6.94
N ALA A 96 -69.84 -11.34 -7.51
CA ALA A 96 -68.96 -12.22 -6.76
C ALA A 96 -67.79 -11.47 -6.09
N ILE A 97 -67.37 -10.31 -6.60
CA ILE A 97 -66.33 -9.47 -5.97
C ILE A 97 -66.79 -9.05 -4.58
N PHE A 98 -67.99 -8.49 -4.45
CA PHE A 98 -68.53 -8.06 -3.16
C PHE A 98 -68.74 -9.24 -2.20
N THR A 99 -69.13 -10.40 -2.75
CA THR A 99 -69.31 -11.63 -1.97
C THR A 99 -67.97 -12.12 -1.39
N LEU A 100 -66.90 -12.12 -2.19
CA LEU A 100 -65.54 -12.46 -1.76
C LEU A 100 -64.99 -11.47 -0.74
N VAL A 101 -65.13 -10.17 -1.02
CA VAL A 101 -64.72 -9.09 -0.12
C VAL A 101 -65.43 -9.20 1.23
N GLY A 102 -66.72 -9.54 1.23
CA GLY A 102 -67.52 -9.75 2.44
C GLY A 102 -67.03 -10.88 3.34
N LYS A 103 -66.17 -11.79 2.86
CA LYS A 103 -65.53 -12.84 3.68
C LYS A 103 -64.37 -12.35 4.52
N LEU A 104 -63.91 -11.12 4.33
CA LEU A 104 -62.83 -10.52 5.13
C LEU A 104 -63.39 -9.87 6.38
N ASP A 105 -62.82 -10.19 7.55
CA ASP A 105 -63.29 -9.67 8.84
C ASP A 105 -63.06 -8.16 9.04
N ARG A 106 -62.11 -7.56 8.31
CA ARG A 106 -61.70 -6.16 8.49
C ARG A 106 -62.20 -5.29 7.34
N LYS A 107 -63.01 -4.28 7.66
CA LYS A 107 -63.45 -3.23 6.71
C LYS A 107 -62.29 -2.53 5.98
N SER A 108 -61.10 -2.47 6.59
CA SER A 108 -59.91 -1.90 5.94
C SER A 108 -59.40 -2.78 4.80
N HIS A 109 -59.41 -4.10 4.96
CA HIS A 109 -59.05 -5.02 3.87
C HIS A 109 -60.12 -5.06 2.80
N GLN A 110 -61.40 -4.90 3.18
CA GLN A 110 -62.48 -4.75 2.22
C GLN A 110 -62.34 -3.49 1.37
N SER A 111 -62.11 -2.35 2.02
CA SER A 111 -61.92 -1.04 1.37
C SER A 111 -60.71 -1.01 0.43
N ASP A 112 -59.65 -1.75 0.78
CA ASP A 112 -58.41 -1.87 0.00
C ASP A 112 -58.65 -2.62 -1.33
N ILE A 113 -59.32 -3.78 -1.28
CA ILE A 113 -59.69 -4.53 -2.50
C ILE A 113 -60.65 -3.70 -3.37
N LEU A 114 -61.65 -3.07 -2.76
CA LEU A 114 -62.64 -2.27 -3.51
C LEU A 114 -62.01 -1.03 -4.16
N ALA A 115 -61.02 -0.40 -3.51
CA ALA A 115 -60.25 0.68 -4.12
C ALA A 115 -59.49 0.21 -5.36
N GLU A 116 -58.82 -0.95 -5.27
CA GLU A 116 -58.12 -1.54 -6.41
C GLU A 116 -59.08 -1.86 -7.57
N VAL A 117 -60.19 -2.53 -7.29
CA VAL A 117 -61.20 -2.86 -8.32
C VAL A 117 -61.80 -1.61 -8.95
N SER A 118 -62.08 -0.57 -8.16
CA SER A 118 -62.61 0.70 -8.65
C SER A 118 -61.64 1.36 -9.64
N CYS A 119 -60.36 1.48 -9.27
CA CYS A 119 -59.33 2.05 -10.13
C CYS A 119 -59.15 1.23 -11.42
N ASP A 120 -59.09 -0.10 -11.30
CA ASP A 120 -58.93 -1.00 -12.44
C ASP A 120 -60.07 -0.88 -13.46
N LEU A 121 -61.30 -0.69 -13.00
CA LEU A 121 -62.47 -0.50 -13.86
C LEU A 121 -62.49 0.90 -14.49
N VAL A 122 -62.21 1.96 -13.74
CA VAL A 122 -62.08 3.31 -14.31
C VAL A 122 -60.99 3.34 -15.38
N GLN A 123 -59.82 2.74 -15.12
CA GLN A 123 -58.73 2.62 -16.09
C GLN A 123 -59.19 1.87 -17.34
N ALA A 124 -59.93 0.77 -17.19
CA ALA A 124 -60.48 0.04 -18.34
C ALA A 124 -61.42 0.92 -19.18
N GLY A 125 -62.21 1.80 -18.54
CA GLY A 125 -63.03 2.79 -19.23
C GLY A 125 -62.21 3.82 -20.01
N VAL A 126 -61.10 4.33 -19.46
CA VAL A 126 -60.16 5.21 -20.18
C VAL A 126 -59.55 4.52 -21.40
N ASP A 127 -59.12 3.27 -21.23
CA ASP A 127 -58.43 2.51 -22.26
C ASP A 127 -59.37 2.20 -23.43
N THR A 128 -60.61 1.78 -23.13
CA THR A 128 -61.60 1.32 -24.12
C THR A 128 -62.50 2.43 -24.65
N GLY A 129 -62.67 3.52 -23.91
CA GLY A 129 -63.63 4.59 -24.21
C GLY A 129 -65.07 4.24 -23.84
N ASP A 130 -65.29 3.13 -23.13
CA ASP A 130 -66.61 2.70 -22.68
C ASP A 130 -66.89 3.25 -21.27
N ILE A 131 -67.76 4.25 -21.19
CA ILE A 131 -68.14 4.91 -19.94
C ILE A 131 -68.77 3.94 -18.94
N HIS A 132 -69.33 2.82 -19.40
CA HIS A 132 -69.93 1.83 -18.53
C HIS A 132 -68.93 1.23 -17.52
N PHE A 133 -67.65 1.10 -17.89
CA PHE A 133 -66.63 0.66 -16.94
C PHE A 133 -66.27 1.74 -15.90
N ILE A 134 -66.38 3.02 -16.26
CA ILE A 134 -66.24 4.12 -15.30
C ILE A 134 -67.40 4.09 -14.30
N GLU A 135 -68.64 3.95 -14.78
CA GLU A 135 -69.84 3.83 -13.92
C GLU A 135 -69.73 2.63 -12.96
N LYS A 136 -69.23 1.48 -13.43
CA LYS A 136 -69.01 0.29 -12.59
C LYS A 136 -67.84 0.45 -11.62
N GLY A 137 -66.81 1.19 -12.00
CA GLY A 137 -65.73 1.61 -11.11
C GLY A 137 -66.22 2.54 -10.00
N GLU A 138 -67.15 3.44 -10.30
CA GLU A 138 -67.84 4.28 -9.32
C GLU A 138 -68.74 3.46 -8.40
N GLU A 139 -69.46 2.47 -8.92
CA GLU A 139 -70.27 1.54 -8.11
C GLU A 139 -69.39 0.80 -7.07
N ALA A 140 -68.18 0.38 -7.45
CA ALA A 140 -67.21 -0.20 -6.52
C ALA A 140 -66.63 0.83 -5.53
N PHE A 141 -66.38 2.07 -5.97
CA PHE A 141 -65.93 3.18 -5.12
C PHE A 141 -66.94 3.52 -4.01
N ASP A 142 -68.23 3.50 -4.33
CA ASP A 142 -69.31 3.81 -3.40
C ASP A 142 -69.45 2.78 -2.27
N GLN A 143 -69.00 1.54 -2.49
CA GLN A 143 -68.96 0.50 -1.45
C GLN A 143 -67.75 0.64 -0.49
N ILE A 144 -66.80 1.55 -0.76
CA ILE A 144 -65.65 1.79 0.10
C ILE A 144 -66.08 2.53 1.37
N SER A 145 -66.21 1.79 2.47
CA SER A 145 -66.71 2.34 3.74
C SER A 145 -65.71 3.23 4.52
N ILE A 146 -64.40 3.18 4.22
CA ILE A 146 -63.38 3.95 4.95
C ILE A 146 -62.95 5.20 4.18
N ARG A 147 -63.21 6.39 4.76
CA ARG A 147 -62.88 7.71 4.19
C ARG A 147 -61.42 7.86 3.73
N LYS A 148 -60.47 7.26 4.46
CA LYS A 148 -59.03 7.27 4.07
C LYS A 148 -58.81 6.63 2.70
N TYR A 149 -59.42 5.47 2.45
CA TYR A 149 -59.27 4.78 1.16
C TYR A 149 -60.02 5.51 0.06
N ARG A 150 -61.19 6.08 0.35
CA ARG A 150 -61.92 6.97 -0.59
C ARG A 150 -61.08 8.16 -1.03
N SER A 151 -60.51 8.90 -0.07
CA SER A 151 -59.65 10.05 -0.38
C SER A 151 -58.39 9.67 -1.14
N ALA A 152 -57.80 8.50 -0.86
CA ALA A 152 -56.61 8.02 -1.54
C ALA A 152 -56.94 7.66 -3.00
N ILE A 153 -57.97 6.85 -3.22
CA ILE A 153 -58.31 6.36 -4.55
C ILE A 153 -58.84 7.46 -5.48
N LEU A 154 -59.55 8.47 -4.95
CA LEU A 154 -59.92 9.66 -5.73
C LEU A 154 -58.70 10.42 -6.25
N SER A 155 -57.59 10.39 -5.51
CA SER A 155 -56.34 11.02 -5.98
C SER A 155 -55.76 10.33 -7.22
N ASP A 156 -56.13 9.07 -7.44
CA ASP A 156 -55.70 8.25 -8.58
C ASP A 156 -56.75 8.28 -9.71
N ILE A 157 -58.04 8.31 -9.37
CA ILE A 157 -59.17 8.33 -10.32
C ILE A 157 -59.34 9.69 -11.02
N ILE A 158 -59.15 10.82 -10.32
CA ILE A 158 -59.34 12.16 -10.93
C ILE A 158 -58.42 12.41 -12.14
N PRO A 159 -57.12 12.06 -12.10
CA PRO A 159 -56.27 12.08 -13.29
C PRO A 159 -56.82 11.25 -14.46
N LEU A 160 -57.44 10.09 -14.18
CA LEU A 160 -58.07 9.24 -15.19
C LEU A 160 -59.32 9.90 -15.80
N PHE A 161 -60.11 10.63 -15.01
CA PHE A 161 -61.22 11.44 -15.51
C PHE A 161 -60.74 12.58 -16.43
N ILE A 162 -59.65 13.28 -16.06
CA ILE A 162 -59.02 14.28 -16.94
C ILE A 162 -58.60 13.63 -18.26
N GLN A 163 -57.91 12.49 -18.19
CA GLN A 163 -57.42 11.77 -19.36
C GLN A 163 -58.58 11.31 -20.27
N TYR A 164 -59.64 10.76 -19.70
CA TYR A 164 -60.85 10.39 -20.46
C TYR A 164 -61.47 11.62 -21.13
N GLY A 165 -61.66 12.70 -20.36
CA GLY A 165 -62.26 13.93 -20.85
C GLY A 165 -61.48 14.55 -22.00
N GLN A 166 -60.15 14.56 -21.93
CA GLN A 166 -59.28 15.06 -23.00
C GLN A 166 -59.31 14.14 -24.23
N LYS A 167 -59.19 12.82 -24.02
CA LYS A 167 -59.10 11.83 -25.11
C LYS A 167 -60.40 11.69 -25.91
N TYR A 168 -61.54 11.70 -25.22
CA TYR A 168 -62.87 11.49 -25.82
C TYR A 168 -63.72 12.77 -25.88
N GLN A 169 -63.11 13.94 -25.62
CA GLN A 169 -63.74 15.26 -25.68
C GLN A 169 -65.01 15.38 -24.83
N ASN A 170 -64.97 14.82 -23.61
CA ASN A 170 -66.06 14.88 -22.66
C ASN A 170 -65.72 15.89 -21.55
N VAL A 171 -66.34 17.06 -21.58
CA VAL A 171 -66.13 18.11 -20.57
C VAL A 171 -66.94 17.84 -19.30
N ASP A 172 -68.02 17.07 -19.40
CA ASP A 172 -68.89 16.75 -18.27
C ASP A 172 -68.16 15.87 -17.24
N ILE A 173 -67.32 14.93 -17.68
CA ILE A 173 -66.51 14.11 -16.76
C ILE A 173 -65.45 14.96 -16.02
N MET A 174 -64.93 16.03 -16.63
CA MET A 174 -63.99 16.95 -15.96
C MET A 174 -64.71 17.83 -14.93
N HIS A 175 -65.94 18.26 -15.20
CA HIS A 175 -66.77 18.94 -14.21
C HIS A 175 -67.18 18.00 -13.07
N HIS A 176 -67.44 16.73 -13.39
CA HIS A 176 -67.67 15.71 -12.37
C HIS A 176 -66.42 15.52 -11.49
N ALA A 177 -65.22 15.49 -12.10
CA ALA A 177 -63.96 15.45 -11.36
C ALA A 177 -63.81 16.65 -10.40
N LEU A 178 -64.21 17.87 -10.81
CA LEU A 178 -64.22 19.05 -9.92
C LEU A 178 -65.10 18.84 -8.69
N GLN A 179 -66.28 18.25 -8.84
CA GLN A 179 -67.20 17.97 -7.74
C GLN A 179 -66.61 16.95 -6.76
N ALA A 180 -65.97 15.90 -7.29
CA ALA A 180 -65.36 14.82 -6.52
C ALA A 180 -64.13 15.27 -5.70
N LEU A 181 -63.46 16.38 -6.07
CA LEU A 181 -62.30 16.92 -5.33
C LEU A 181 -62.60 17.23 -3.86
N SER A 182 -63.86 17.55 -3.51
CA SER A 182 -64.27 17.87 -2.15
C SER A 182 -64.14 16.70 -1.17
N GLU A 183 -64.09 15.46 -1.66
CA GLU A 183 -63.92 14.25 -0.85
C GLU A 183 -62.45 13.94 -0.51
N ILE A 184 -61.49 14.61 -1.16
CA ILE A 184 -60.05 14.48 -0.88
C ILE A 184 -59.71 15.29 0.38
N GLY A 185 -59.19 14.62 1.41
CA GLY A 185 -58.86 15.25 2.68
C GLY A 185 -57.56 16.06 2.70
N ASP A 186 -56.64 15.81 1.76
CA ASP A 186 -55.37 16.53 1.65
C ASP A 186 -55.54 17.80 0.79
N ILE A 187 -55.50 18.97 1.45
CA ILE A 187 -55.67 20.29 0.82
C ILE A 187 -54.62 20.56 -0.27
N SER A 188 -53.40 20.06 -0.11
CA SER A 188 -52.32 20.26 -1.09
C SER A 188 -52.55 19.40 -2.33
N LYS A 189 -52.90 18.13 -2.14
CA LYS A 189 -53.23 17.22 -3.25
C LYS A 189 -54.51 17.65 -3.96
N GLN A 190 -55.52 18.08 -3.20
CA GLN A 190 -56.74 18.67 -3.72
C GLN A 190 -56.45 19.92 -4.56
N SER A 191 -55.65 20.87 -4.05
CA SER A 191 -55.27 22.09 -4.78
C SER A 191 -54.51 21.79 -6.07
N GLN A 192 -53.65 20.76 -6.05
CA GLN A 192 -52.94 20.32 -7.24
C GLN A 192 -53.89 19.75 -8.30
N LEU A 193 -54.75 18.80 -7.92
CA LEU A 193 -55.71 18.21 -8.85
C LEU A 193 -56.75 19.23 -9.34
N HIS A 194 -57.16 20.18 -8.49
CA HIS A 194 -58.00 21.31 -8.91
C HIS A 194 -57.33 22.16 -9.99
N ALA A 195 -56.04 22.47 -9.83
CA ALA A 195 -55.28 23.15 -10.88
C ALA A 195 -55.20 22.33 -12.18
N ASP A 196 -55.00 21.02 -12.07
CA ASP A 196 -54.92 20.13 -13.24
C ASP A 196 -56.24 20.08 -14.00
N VAL A 197 -57.38 19.96 -13.30
CA VAL A 197 -58.71 19.97 -13.92
C VAL A 197 -59.03 21.35 -14.51
N ALA A 198 -58.76 22.45 -13.78
CA ALA A 198 -58.99 23.81 -14.27
C ALA A 198 -58.20 24.12 -15.55
N ARG A 199 -56.93 23.69 -15.61
CA ARG A 199 -56.09 23.80 -16.81
C ARG A 199 -56.60 22.91 -17.94
N ALA A 200 -57.10 21.71 -17.65
CA ALA A 200 -57.66 20.82 -18.67
C ALA A 200 -58.93 21.41 -19.30
N ILE A 201 -59.83 22.00 -18.50
CA ILE A 201 -61.03 22.70 -18.99
C ILE A 201 -60.63 23.90 -19.87
N ALA A 202 -59.68 24.73 -19.40
CA ALA A 202 -59.20 25.86 -20.19
C ALA A 202 -58.50 25.40 -21.48
N GLY A 203 -57.70 24.33 -21.42
CA GLY A 203 -57.02 23.74 -22.57
C GLY A 203 -58.00 23.28 -23.64
N PHE A 204 -59.08 22.59 -23.24
CA PHE A 204 -60.16 22.23 -24.16
C PHE A 204 -60.85 23.48 -24.75
N GLY A 205 -61.06 24.53 -23.95
CA GLY A 205 -61.55 25.82 -24.43
C GLY A 205 -60.64 26.47 -25.48
N ILE A 206 -59.32 26.38 -25.29
CA ILE A 206 -58.32 26.88 -26.24
C ILE A 206 -58.35 26.07 -27.54
N GLU A 207 -58.40 24.74 -27.46
CA GLU A 207 -58.45 23.85 -28.64
C GLU A 207 -59.74 24.01 -29.44
N SER A 208 -60.87 24.21 -28.76
CA SER A 208 -62.18 24.41 -29.37
C SER A 208 -62.45 25.87 -29.81
N GLY A 209 -61.59 26.81 -29.41
CA GLY A 209 -61.75 28.24 -29.69
C GLY A 209 -62.87 28.93 -28.90
N ASP A 210 -63.32 28.36 -27.78
CA ASP A 210 -64.35 28.95 -26.90
C ASP A 210 -63.71 29.65 -25.69
N ILE A 211 -63.63 30.99 -25.76
CA ILE A 211 -63.12 31.83 -24.67
C ILE A 211 -63.91 31.66 -23.37
N ARG A 212 -65.19 31.25 -23.41
CA ARG A 212 -66.00 31.06 -22.20
C ARG A 212 -65.50 29.90 -21.37
N LEU A 213 -64.97 28.84 -22.01
CA LEU A 213 -64.35 27.71 -21.32
C LEU A 213 -62.98 28.06 -20.74
N VAL A 214 -62.23 28.96 -21.39
CA VAL A 214 -60.98 29.52 -20.84
C VAL A 214 -61.29 30.36 -19.59
N VAL A 215 -62.31 31.23 -19.67
CA VAL A 215 -62.78 32.02 -18.52
C VAL A 215 -63.31 31.11 -17.41
N SER A 216 -64.00 30.02 -17.74
CA SER A 216 -64.44 29.00 -16.77
C SER A 216 -63.26 28.31 -16.08
N GLY A 217 -62.18 28.04 -16.81
CA GLY A 217 -60.94 27.51 -16.22
C GLY A 217 -60.24 28.52 -15.31
N ILE A 218 -60.18 29.80 -15.69
CA ILE A 218 -59.65 30.88 -14.84
C ILE A 218 -60.50 31.02 -13.58
N LEU A 219 -61.84 31.04 -13.71
CA LEU A 219 -62.78 31.10 -12.59
C LEU A 219 -62.56 29.93 -11.64
N SER A 220 -62.49 28.70 -12.16
CA SER A 220 -62.18 27.51 -11.36
C SER A 220 -60.81 27.61 -10.69
N ALA A 221 -59.80 28.17 -11.35
CA ALA A 221 -58.49 28.36 -10.75
C ALA A 221 -58.54 29.34 -9.57
N THR A 222 -59.41 30.36 -9.60
CA THR A 222 -59.54 31.32 -8.49
C THR A 222 -60.01 30.69 -7.17
N GLU A 223 -60.72 29.55 -7.25
CA GLU A 223 -61.21 28.79 -6.10
C GLU A 223 -60.12 27.95 -5.40
N ILE A 224 -58.93 27.85 -5.99
CA ILE A 224 -57.80 27.11 -5.40
C ILE A 224 -57.34 27.81 -4.11
N ASN A 225 -57.39 27.09 -2.99
CA ASN A 225 -57.06 27.62 -1.66
C ASN A 225 -55.60 28.09 -1.53
N GLN A 226 -54.64 27.38 -2.16
CA GLN A 226 -53.22 27.72 -2.07
C GLN A 226 -52.82 28.88 -3.00
N LYS A 227 -52.61 30.06 -2.39
CA LYS A 227 -51.57 31.05 -2.75
C LYS A 227 -50.99 30.96 -4.18
N ILE A 228 -49.79 30.38 -4.16
CA ILE A 228 -48.86 30.19 -5.26
C ILE A 228 -49.44 29.28 -6.35
N ARG A 229 -50.14 28.19 -5.99
CA ARG A 229 -50.69 27.26 -6.98
C ARG A 229 -51.80 27.92 -7.79
N ARG A 230 -52.62 28.73 -7.14
CA ARG A 230 -53.66 29.51 -7.81
C ARG A 230 -53.06 30.50 -8.80
N THR A 231 -52.11 31.32 -8.37
CA THR A 231 -51.47 32.31 -9.26
C THR A 231 -50.76 31.63 -10.43
N ASN A 232 -50.06 30.52 -10.19
CA ASN A 232 -49.40 29.78 -11.25
C ASN A 232 -50.38 29.13 -12.22
N SER A 233 -51.48 28.54 -11.72
CA SER A 233 -52.52 27.96 -12.58
C SER A 233 -53.19 29.01 -13.46
N ILE A 234 -53.50 30.18 -12.89
CA ILE A 234 -54.04 31.32 -13.65
C ILE A 234 -53.03 31.80 -14.70
N ALA A 235 -51.75 31.94 -14.33
CA ALA A 235 -50.69 32.33 -15.26
C ALA A 235 -50.50 31.31 -16.40
N ASP A 236 -50.51 30.01 -16.10
CA ASP A 236 -50.43 28.94 -17.10
C ASP A 236 -51.57 29.03 -18.10
N ILE A 237 -52.81 29.22 -17.62
CA ILE A 237 -53.99 29.36 -18.47
C ILE A 237 -53.90 30.62 -19.34
N VAL A 238 -53.55 31.76 -18.74
CA VAL A 238 -53.40 33.04 -19.43
C VAL A 238 -52.30 32.94 -20.50
N ASP A 239 -51.14 32.39 -20.17
CA ASP A 239 -50.02 32.21 -21.11
C ASP A 239 -50.39 31.30 -22.28
N ALA A 240 -51.07 30.17 -22.01
CA ALA A 240 -51.56 29.27 -23.03
C ALA A 240 -52.57 29.97 -23.97
N ALA A 241 -53.50 30.76 -23.41
CA ALA A 241 -54.45 31.54 -24.19
C ALA A 241 -53.75 32.62 -25.04
N TRP A 242 -52.73 33.31 -24.51
CA TRP A 242 -51.94 34.32 -25.25
C TRP A 242 -51.17 33.74 -26.44
N LYS A 243 -50.78 32.46 -26.37
CA LYS A 243 -50.11 31.71 -27.45
C LYS A 243 -51.07 31.11 -28.47
N SER A 244 -52.37 31.18 -28.23
CA SER A 244 -53.42 30.58 -29.06
C SER A 244 -54.07 31.60 -30.01
N PRO A 245 -54.99 31.16 -30.89
CA PRO A 245 -55.82 32.07 -31.69
C PRO A 245 -56.66 33.06 -30.85
N LEU A 246 -56.90 32.76 -29.55
CA LEU A 246 -57.64 33.61 -28.61
C LEU A 246 -56.82 34.79 -28.04
N LYS A 247 -55.65 35.10 -28.62
CA LYS A 247 -54.75 36.18 -28.15
C LYS A 247 -55.45 37.54 -28.05
N LYS A 248 -56.39 37.87 -28.95
CA LYS A 248 -57.05 39.18 -28.94
C LYS A 248 -58.02 39.27 -27.75
N GLU A 249 -58.77 38.20 -27.55
CA GLU A 249 -59.77 38.01 -26.52
C GLU A 249 -59.13 37.97 -25.12
N ILE A 250 -58.00 37.27 -24.94
CA ILE A 250 -57.28 37.26 -23.65
C ILE A 250 -56.54 38.58 -23.37
N SER A 251 -56.29 39.40 -24.41
CA SER A 251 -55.65 40.72 -24.26
C SER A 251 -56.63 41.83 -23.87
N ASP A 252 -57.93 41.53 -23.85
CA ASP A 252 -59.00 42.40 -23.39
C ASP A 252 -59.22 42.16 -21.89
N ILE A 253 -58.31 42.74 -21.09
CA ILE A 253 -58.26 42.55 -19.63
C ILE A 253 -59.58 43.00 -18.99
N GLU A 254 -60.16 44.10 -19.48
CA GLU A 254 -61.44 44.66 -19.00
C GLU A 254 -62.56 43.60 -19.09
N GLN A 255 -62.74 43.00 -20.27
CA GLN A 255 -63.78 42.00 -20.52
C GLN A 255 -63.61 40.72 -19.67
N ILE A 256 -62.37 40.29 -19.43
CA ILE A 256 -62.07 39.11 -18.60
C ILE A 256 -62.39 39.40 -17.14
N ILE A 257 -61.95 40.54 -16.62
CA ILE A 257 -62.21 40.94 -15.23
C ILE A 257 -63.71 41.12 -14.98
N ASP A 258 -64.45 41.69 -15.93
CA ASP A 258 -65.91 41.83 -15.82
C ASP A 258 -66.64 40.47 -15.80
N SER A 259 -66.11 39.47 -16.50
CA SER A 259 -66.65 38.09 -16.48
C SER A 259 -66.40 37.36 -15.15
N LEU A 260 -65.57 37.93 -14.27
CA LEU A 260 -65.19 37.39 -12.95
C LEU A 260 -65.82 38.21 -11.79
N SER A 261 -66.90 38.95 -12.04
CA SER A 261 -67.50 39.88 -11.07
C SER A 261 -67.96 39.26 -9.73
N GLY A 262 -68.06 37.93 -9.64
CA GLY A 262 -68.39 37.19 -8.41
C GLY A 262 -67.19 36.80 -7.53
N VAL A 263 -65.96 37.09 -7.97
CA VAL A 263 -64.71 36.69 -7.30
C VAL A 263 -64.28 37.75 -6.26
N PRO A 264 -63.68 37.39 -5.11
CA PRO A 264 -63.18 38.36 -4.13
C PRO A 264 -62.09 39.28 -4.69
N GLU A 265 -62.05 40.54 -4.23
CA GLU A 265 -61.11 41.59 -4.72
C GLU A 265 -59.63 41.18 -4.64
N GLU A 266 -59.21 40.51 -3.57
CA GLU A 266 -57.84 39.97 -3.43
C GLU A 266 -57.46 38.97 -4.54
N ARG A 267 -58.44 38.22 -5.06
CA ARG A 267 -58.23 37.21 -6.10
C ARG A 267 -58.33 37.84 -7.49
N ILE A 268 -59.18 38.85 -7.63
CA ILE A 268 -59.26 39.67 -8.85
C ILE A 268 -57.96 40.45 -9.06
N THR A 269 -57.36 41.03 -8.01
CA THR A 269 -56.06 41.73 -8.11
C THR A 269 -54.92 40.79 -8.53
N GLU A 270 -54.94 39.52 -8.09
CA GLU A 270 -53.99 38.50 -8.56
C GLU A 270 -54.15 38.20 -10.06
N VAL A 271 -55.39 38.02 -10.52
CA VAL A 271 -55.70 37.83 -11.96
C VAL A 271 -55.26 39.06 -12.77
N LEU A 272 -55.55 40.27 -12.25
CA LEU A 272 -55.15 41.53 -12.87
C LEU A 272 -53.63 41.66 -13.00
N ALA A 273 -52.89 41.35 -11.94
CA ALA A 273 -51.43 41.40 -11.94
C ALA A 273 -50.85 40.48 -13.02
N ILE A 274 -51.34 39.23 -13.11
CA ILE A 274 -50.89 38.25 -14.12
C ILE A 274 -51.25 38.71 -15.54
N LEU A 275 -52.48 39.17 -15.76
CA LEU A 275 -52.90 39.68 -17.08
C LEU A 275 -52.06 40.90 -17.49
N THR A 276 -51.75 41.78 -16.55
CA THR A 276 -50.92 42.97 -16.75
C THR A 276 -49.47 42.60 -17.04
N GLU A 277 -48.90 41.68 -16.28
CA GLU A 277 -47.55 41.13 -16.52
C GLU A 277 -47.43 40.58 -17.94
N HIS A 278 -48.35 39.70 -18.34
CA HIS A 278 -48.35 39.13 -19.69
C HIS A 278 -48.59 40.19 -20.77
N LEU A 279 -49.38 41.24 -20.50
CA LEU A 279 -49.52 42.38 -21.40
C LEU A 279 -48.19 43.13 -21.57
N LEU A 280 -47.49 43.45 -20.48
CA LEU A 280 -46.20 44.14 -20.47
C LEU A 280 -45.09 43.31 -21.17
N ASP A 281 -45.15 41.99 -21.08
CA ASP A 281 -44.16 41.09 -21.67
C ASP A 281 -44.40 40.79 -23.16
N ARG A 282 -45.67 40.65 -23.57
CA ARG A 282 -46.02 40.16 -24.91
C ARG A 282 -46.33 41.29 -25.88
N GLN A 283 -46.73 42.47 -25.42
CA GLN A 283 -47.08 43.60 -26.27
C GLN A 283 -45.89 44.55 -26.47
N ARG A 284 -45.33 44.55 -27.68
CA ARG A 284 -44.12 45.33 -28.00
C ARG A 284 -44.36 46.83 -28.21
N ASP A 285 -45.58 47.22 -28.56
CA ASP A 285 -45.91 48.64 -28.78
C ASP A 285 -46.20 49.32 -27.44
N LYS A 286 -45.21 50.06 -26.94
CA LYS A 286 -45.29 50.82 -25.68
C LYS A 286 -46.44 51.84 -25.66
N LYS A 287 -46.83 52.40 -26.82
CA LYS A 287 -47.98 53.32 -26.87
C LYS A 287 -49.27 52.56 -26.62
N GLN A 288 -49.44 51.39 -27.24
CA GLN A 288 -50.63 50.55 -27.05
C GLN A 288 -50.71 49.98 -25.62
N VAL A 289 -49.57 49.57 -25.05
CA VAL A 289 -49.48 49.16 -23.65
C VAL A 289 -49.94 50.32 -22.76
N TYR A 290 -49.35 51.49 -22.91
CA TYR A 290 -49.68 52.66 -22.09
C TYR A 290 -51.16 53.06 -22.24
N THR A 291 -51.73 53.06 -23.44
CA THR A 291 -53.17 53.34 -23.65
C THR A 291 -54.07 52.31 -22.95
N LYS A 292 -53.72 51.02 -22.99
CA LYS A 292 -54.48 49.97 -22.30
C LYS A 292 -54.41 50.10 -20.78
N LEU A 293 -53.21 50.37 -20.23
CA LEU A 293 -53.02 50.57 -18.79
C LEU A 293 -53.75 51.83 -18.29
N LEU A 294 -53.71 52.93 -19.07
CA LEU A 294 -54.46 54.14 -18.77
C LEU A 294 -55.97 53.89 -18.72
N ARG A 295 -56.49 53.17 -19.71
CA ARG A 295 -57.93 52.88 -19.78
C ARG A 295 -58.38 52.03 -18.58
N LEU A 296 -57.57 51.05 -18.22
CA LEU A 296 -57.78 50.20 -17.04
C LEU A 296 -57.72 50.98 -15.73
N ASP A 297 -56.76 51.90 -15.57
CA ASP A 297 -56.63 52.80 -14.41
C ASP A 297 -57.83 53.77 -14.30
N ASP A 298 -58.29 54.32 -15.43
CA ASP A 298 -59.43 55.24 -15.49
C ASP A 298 -60.77 54.53 -15.20
N GLU A 299 -60.99 53.31 -15.73
CA GLU A 299 -62.23 52.54 -15.54
C GLU A 299 -62.29 51.80 -14.20
N LYS A 300 -61.12 51.42 -13.64
CA LYS A 300 -61.00 50.65 -12.40
C LYS A 300 -59.92 51.28 -11.49
N PRO A 301 -60.22 52.35 -10.74
CA PRO A 301 -59.22 53.08 -9.93
C PRO A 301 -58.48 52.24 -8.87
N TRP A 302 -59.04 51.10 -8.45
CA TRP A 302 -58.37 50.17 -7.52
C TRP A 302 -57.18 49.43 -8.16
N ALA A 303 -57.06 49.44 -9.49
CA ALA A 303 -55.97 48.78 -10.23
C ALA A 303 -54.63 49.53 -10.11
N GLY A 304 -54.63 50.83 -9.86
CA GLY A 304 -53.46 51.71 -10.03
C GLY A 304 -52.21 51.25 -9.28
N GLN A 305 -52.33 50.80 -8.03
CA GLN A 305 -51.19 50.30 -7.25
C GLN A 305 -50.60 49.02 -7.85
N THR A 306 -51.44 48.10 -8.33
CA THR A 306 -50.99 46.88 -9.02
C THR A 306 -50.24 47.23 -10.30
N LEU A 307 -50.72 48.24 -11.06
CA LEU A 307 -50.04 48.70 -12.28
C LEU A 307 -48.65 49.28 -11.99
N VAL A 308 -48.52 50.09 -10.93
CA VAL A 308 -47.22 50.64 -10.49
C VAL A 308 -46.24 49.52 -10.15
N LEU A 309 -46.67 48.52 -9.36
CA LEU A 309 -45.82 47.38 -8.97
C LEU A 309 -45.39 46.54 -10.18
N GLU A 310 -46.28 46.26 -11.13
CA GLU A 310 -45.93 45.49 -12.32
C GLU A 310 -45.03 46.28 -13.29
N LEU A 311 -45.16 47.61 -13.36
CA LEU A 311 -44.24 48.47 -14.10
C LEU A 311 -42.84 48.50 -13.45
N LEU A 312 -42.73 48.56 -12.12
CA LEU A 312 -41.44 48.48 -11.42
C LEU A 312 -40.79 47.11 -11.60
N LYS A 313 -41.51 46.01 -11.40
CA LYS A 313 -41.00 44.65 -11.70
C LYS A 313 -40.58 44.49 -13.15
N LYS A 314 -41.28 45.14 -14.09
CA LYS A 314 -40.87 45.15 -15.50
C LYS A 314 -39.60 45.97 -15.71
N ALA A 315 -39.44 47.11 -15.02
CA ALA A 315 -38.23 47.92 -15.05
C ALA A 315 -37.03 47.14 -14.49
N GLU A 316 -37.18 46.48 -13.34
CA GLU A 316 -36.17 45.61 -12.74
C GLU A 316 -35.75 44.49 -13.69
N ARG A 317 -36.70 43.71 -14.23
CA ARG A 317 -36.39 42.59 -15.14
C ARG A 317 -35.80 43.02 -16.48
N SER A 318 -36.18 44.19 -17.00
CA SER A 318 -35.76 44.64 -18.33
C SER A 318 -34.60 45.65 -18.31
N GLY A 319 -34.31 46.28 -17.17
CA GLY A 319 -33.41 47.42 -17.05
C GLY A 319 -33.81 48.63 -17.92
N GLU A 320 -35.06 48.69 -18.41
CA GLU A 320 -35.50 49.77 -19.27
C GLU A 320 -36.08 50.94 -18.47
N ARG A 321 -35.42 52.10 -18.58
CA ARG A 321 -35.81 53.37 -17.95
C ARG A 321 -37.28 53.77 -18.20
N TRP A 322 -37.85 53.41 -19.35
CA TRP A 322 -39.24 53.76 -19.69
C TRP A 322 -40.26 53.21 -18.69
N TYR A 323 -40.09 51.97 -18.22
CA TYR A 323 -41.05 51.39 -17.27
C TYR A 323 -40.91 52.02 -15.88
N LEU A 324 -39.68 52.37 -15.47
CA LEU A 324 -39.42 53.10 -14.21
C LEU A 324 -40.06 54.49 -14.25
N GLU A 325 -39.88 55.25 -15.33
CA GLU A 325 -40.51 56.56 -15.50
C GLU A 325 -42.04 56.48 -15.50
N LYS A 326 -42.60 55.45 -16.15
CA LYS A 326 -44.05 55.25 -16.17
C LYS A 326 -44.60 54.79 -14.82
N ALA A 327 -43.86 54.01 -14.04
CA ALA A 327 -44.24 53.69 -12.67
C ALA A 327 -44.37 54.96 -11.81
N PHE A 328 -43.41 55.89 -11.92
CA PHE A 328 -43.50 57.19 -11.24
C PHE A 328 -44.69 58.03 -11.72
N GLU A 329 -44.98 58.03 -13.03
CA GLU A 329 -46.13 58.75 -13.59
C GLU A 329 -47.48 58.19 -13.10
N PHE A 330 -47.65 56.88 -13.07
CA PHE A 330 -48.86 56.24 -12.53
C PHE A 330 -48.96 56.43 -11.01
N ASN A 331 -47.84 56.37 -10.27
CA ASN A 331 -47.82 56.67 -8.85
C ASN A 331 -48.25 58.11 -8.54
N ALA A 332 -47.82 59.08 -9.34
CA ALA A 332 -48.22 60.48 -9.21
C ALA A 332 -49.70 60.75 -9.57
N ARG A 333 -50.34 59.86 -10.34
CA ARG A 333 -51.77 59.93 -10.68
C ARG A 333 -52.68 59.32 -9.63
N SER A 334 -52.15 58.47 -8.76
CA SER A 334 -52.94 57.78 -7.73
C SER A 334 -53.55 58.79 -6.76
N THR A 335 -54.88 58.75 -6.60
CA THR A 335 -55.62 59.57 -5.62
C THR A 335 -55.67 58.93 -4.23
N VAL A 336 -55.10 57.73 -4.07
CA VAL A 336 -55.09 56.97 -2.83
C VAL A 336 -53.78 57.27 -2.09
N GLU A 337 -53.84 57.80 -0.87
CA GLU A 337 -52.68 57.94 0.03
C GLU A 337 -52.07 56.55 0.29
N THR A 338 -51.14 56.14 -0.57
CA THR A 338 -50.42 54.86 -0.47
C THR A 338 -48.92 55.16 -0.38
N GLN A 339 -48.23 54.46 0.52
CA GLN A 339 -46.77 54.61 0.69
C GLN A 339 -46.05 54.28 -0.62
N LEU A 340 -45.06 55.11 -0.99
CA LEU A 340 -44.21 54.84 -2.14
C LEU A 340 -43.50 53.49 -1.97
N PRO A 341 -43.50 52.61 -3.00
CA PRO A 341 -42.77 51.34 -2.98
C PRO A 341 -41.26 51.61 -3.18
N ILE A 342 -40.62 52.26 -2.20
CA ILE A 342 -39.24 52.77 -2.27
C ILE A 342 -38.22 51.66 -2.49
N GLU A 343 -38.51 50.44 -2.02
CA GLU A 343 -37.64 49.28 -2.14
C GLU A 343 -37.63 48.76 -3.59
N GLU A 344 -38.80 48.60 -4.19
CA GLU A 344 -38.96 48.24 -5.60
C GLU A 344 -38.41 49.33 -6.52
N ILE A 345 -38.47 50.60 -6.12
CA ILE A 345 -37.84 51.73 -6.84
C ILE A 345 -36.32 51.63 -6.80
N VAL A 346 -35.71 51.36 -5.64
CA VAL A 346 -34.25 51.19 -5.53
C VAL A 346 -33.77 49.98 -6.33
N LEU A 347 -34.45 48.83 -6.22
CA LEU A 347 -34.11 47.62 -6.99
C LEU A 347 -34.22 47.85 -8.49
N SER A 348 -35.33 48.47 -8.94
CA SER A 348 -35.52 48.85 -10.34
C SER A 348 -34.47 49.86 -10.80
N GLY A 349 -34.13 50.83 -9.94
CA GLY A 349 -33.10 51.84 -10.20
C GLY A 349 -31.73 51.20 -10.41
N ILE A 350 -31.33 50.28 -9.53
CA ILE A 350 -30.08 49.53 -9.64
C ILE A 350 -30.04 48.76 -10.96
N ALA A 351 -31.10 48.00 -11.28
CA ALA A 351 -31.15 47.24 -12.52
C ALA A 351 -31.10 48.12 -13.79
N VAL A 352 -31.73 49.29 -13.76
CA VAL A 352 -31.65 50.27 -14.86
C VAL A 352 -30.25 50.84 -14.98
N VAL A 353 -29.60 51.18 -13.88
CA VAL A 353 -28.24 51.76 -13.85
C VAL A 353 -27.17 50.77 -14.27
N GLU A 354 -27.23 49.52 -13.80
CA GLU A 354 -26.34 48.45 -14.22
C GLU A 354 -26.42 48.23 -15.74
N LYS A 355 -27.61 48.39 -16.34
CA LYS A 355 -27.81 48.24 -17.78
C LYS A 355 -27.47 49.49 -18.58
N SER A 356 -27.75 50.68 -18.05
CA SER A 356 -27.56 51.96 -18.75
C SER A 356 -26.16 52.55 -18.57
N GLY A 357 -25.40 52.10 -17.56
CA GLY A 357 -24.10 52.64 -17.18
C GLY A 357 -24.15 54.07 -16.64
N ASN A 358 -25.33 54.57 -16.24
CA ASN A 358 -25.50 55.95 -15.81
C ASN A 358 -25.82 56.03 -14.29
N PRO A 359 -24.85 56.38 -13.44
CA PRO A 359 -25.03 56.38 -11.99
C PRO A 359 -25.98 57.49 -11.50
N THR A 360 -26.29 58.51 -12.31
CA THR A 360 -27.12 59.65 -11.88
C THR A 360 -28.51 59.23 -11.43
N ILE A 361 -29.06 58.14 -11.96
CA ILE A 361 -30.39 57.63 -11.57
C ILE A 361 -30.38 57.17 -10.10
N LEU A 362 -29.31 56.55 -9.61
CA LEU A 362 -29.21 56.18 -8.19
C LEU A 362 -29.02 57.40 -7.29
N LEU A 363 -28.31 58.42 -7.79
CA LEU A 363 -28.15 59.69 -7.09
C LEU A 363 -29.47 60.47 -7.02
N ASP A 364 -30.32 60.40 -8.06
CA ASP A 364 -31.66 61.00 -8.07
C ASP A 364 -32.64 60.24 -7.14
N ILE A 365 -32.41 58.95 -6.91
CA ILE A 365 -33.20 58.11 -5.97
C ILE A 365 -32.77 58.33 -4.52
N ALA A 366 -31.49 58.68 -4.27
CA ALA A 366 -30.94 58.86 -2.92
C ALA A 366 -31.76 59.84 -2.03
N PRO A 367 -32.18 61.04 -2.49
CA PRO A 367 -33.05 61.93 -1.71
C PRO A 367 -34.40 61.31 -1.32
N LEU A 368 -34.97 60.43 -2.17
CA LEU A 368 -36.26 59.78 -1.89
C LEU A 368 -36.14 58.79 -0.72
N ILE A 369 -34.93 58.25 -0.48
CA ILE A 369 -34.64 57.39 0.66
C ILE A 369 -34.70 58.21 1.95
N ASP A 370 -34.11 59.41 1.97
CA ASP A 370 -34.12 60.30 3.14
C ASP A 370 -35.55 60.76 3.51
N GLU A 371 -36.42 60.95 2.52
CA GLU A 371 -37.80 61.43 2.73
C GLU A 371 -38.79 60.33 3.13
N SER A 372 -38.56 59.07 2.71
CA SER A 372 -39.56 57.99 2.79
C SER A 372 -39.21 56.83 3.72
N CYS A 373 -37.96 56.74 4.19
CA CYS A 373 -37.48 55.62 5.00
C CYS A 373 -37.15 56.01 6.45
N ASP A 374 -37.22 55.05 7.36
CA ASP A 374 -36.57 55.19 8.66
C ASP A 374 -35.03 55.06 8.53
N VAL A 375 -34.33 55.44 9.60
CA VAL A 375 -32.86 55.46 9.70
C VAL A 375 -32.23 54.11 9.35
N ALA A 376 -32.86 52.99 9.72
CA ALA A 376 -32.32 51.65 9.49
C ALA A 376 -32.52 51.20 8.04
N LYS A 377 -33.71 51.44 7.47
CA LYS A 377 -34.04 51.14 6.08
C LYS A 377 -33.25 52.04 5.12
N ALA A 378 -33.03 53.30 5.46
CA ALA A 378 -32.18 54.21 4.69
C ALA A 378 -30.73 53.71 4.59
N ALA A 379 -30.12 53.32 5.72
CA ALA A 379 -28.77 52.76 5.73
C ALA A 379 -28.66 51.47 4.90
N GLN A 380 -29.70 50.63 4.85
CA GLN A 380 -29.74 49.44 3.99
C GLN A 380 -29.77 49.78 2.51
N LEU A 381 -30.62 50.72 2.10
CA LEU A 381 -30.75 51.11 0.70
C LEU A 381 -29.50 51.84 0.20
N TYR A 382 -28.87 52.69 1.04
CA TYR A 382 -27.58 53.31 0.72
C TYR A 382 -26.48 52.28 0.50
N ARG A 383 -26.44 51.20 1.28
CA ARG A 383 -25.48 50.10 1.06
C ARG A 383 -25.68 49.40 -0.28
N GLN A 384 -26.93 49.14 -0.67
CA GLN A 384 -27.24 48.55 -1.97
C GLN A 384 -26.79 49.45 -3.13
N ILE A 385 -26.96 50.77 -2.98
CA ILE A 385 -26.46 51.75 -3.94
C ILE A 385 -24.93 51.77 -3.97
N THR A 386 -24.25 51.81 -2.82
CA THR A 386 -22.78 51.78 -2.73
C THR A 386 -22.19 50.53 -3.38
N ASP A 387 -22.75 49.35 -3.13
CA ASP A 387 -22.28 48.11 -3.74
C ASP A 387 -22.47 48.13 -5.27
N ALA A 388 -23.63 48.62 -5.75
CA ALA A 388 -23.86 48.79 -7.18
C ALA A 388 -22.85 49.77 -7.84
N LEU A 389 -22.64 50.95 -7.24
CA LEU A 389 -21.67 51.94 -7.73
C LEU A 389 -20.22 51.40 -7.69
N SER A 390 -19.87 50.66 -6.64
CA SER A 390 -18.56 50.03 -6.50
C SER A 390 -18.33 48.96 -7.58
N ARG A 391 -19.32 48.11 -7.88
CA ARG A 391 -19.25 47.13 -8.98
C ARG A 391 -19.11 47.79 -10.35
N MET A 392 -19.64 48.99 -10.52
CA MET A 392 -19.51 49.79 -11.75
C MET A 392 -18.17 50.52 -11.87
N GLY A 393 -17.32 50.47 -10.84
CA GLY A 393 -16.02 51.16 -10.83
C GLY A 393 -16.10 52.66 -10.53
N ASP A 394 -17.27 53.17 -10.09
CA ASP A 394 -17.44 54.58 -9.73
C ASP A 394 -17.07 54.81 -8.25
N PHE A 395 -15.75 54.78 -8.00
CA PHE A 395 -15.17 54.85 -6.66
C PHE A 395 -15.58 56.09 -5.87
N TYR A 396 -15.58 57.27 -6.50
CA TYR A 396 -15.82 58.54 -5.81
C TYR A 396 -17.27 58.65 -5.32
N HIS A 397 -18.26 58.34 -6.16
CA HIS A 397 -19.66 58.35 -5.73
C HIS A 397 -19.96 57.18 -4.77
N ALA A 398 -19.33 56.02 -4.95
CA ALA A 398 -19.48 54.90 -4.01
C ALA A 398 -19.00 55.27 -2.60
N ILE A 399 -17.84 55.93 -2.47
CA ILE A 399 -17.34 56.44 -1.19
C ILE A 399 -18.27 57.51 -0.60
N GLU A 400 -18.77 58.44 -1.42
CA GLU A 400 -19.67 59.49 -0.95
C GLU A 400 -21.00 58.93 -0.42
N VAL A 401 -21.60 57.96 -1.12
CA VAL A 401 -22.82 57.28 -0.65
C VAL A 401 -22.52 56.40 0.57
N MET A 402 -21.34 55.76 0.62
CA MET A 402 -20.92 54.96 1.78
C MET A 402 -20.82 55.81 3.04
N LYS A 403 -20.32 57.05 2.94
CA LYS A 403 -20.28 57.99 4.07
C LYS A 403 -21.64 58.14 4.75
N LYS A 404 -22.71 58.26 3.94
CA LYS A 404 -24.10 58.35 4.45
C LYS A 404 -24.55 57.06 5.14
N ALA A 405 -24.13 55.90 4.65
CA ALA A 405 -24.39 54.63 5.31
C ALA A 405 -23.61 54.48 6.64
N SER A 406 -22.36 54.94 6.68
CA SER A 406 -21.47 54.85 7.84
C SER A 406 -21.87 55.79 8.99
N THR A 407 -22.31 57.02 8.71
CA THR A 407 -22.76 57.99 9.73
C THR A 407 -24.03 57.56 10.48
N THR A 408 -24.73 56.56 9.96
CA THR A 408 -26.09 56.21 10.37
C THR A 408 -26.16 54.77 10.95
N ALA A 409 -25.07 54.02 10.88
CA ALA A 409 -25.01 52.62 11.28
C ALA A 409 -24.78 52.48 12.80
N GLN A 410 -25.80 52.03 13.53
CA GLN A 410 -25.65 51.55 14.92
C GLN A 410 -25.19 50.09 15.01
N ARG A 411 -25.26 49.33 13.91
CA ARG A 411 -24.83 47.93 13.80
C ARG A 411 -24.27 47.62 12.42
N ILE A 412 -23.08 47.05 12.39
CA ILE A 412 -22.41 46.61 11.17
C ILE A 412 -22.82 45.18 10.85
N ASN A 413 -23.22 44.93 9.60
CA ASN A 413 -23.49 43.59 9.09
C ASN A 413 -22.41 43.19 8.07
N ALA A 414 -22.35 41.90 7.72
CA ALA A 414 -21.34 41.35 6.82
C ALA A 414 -21.25 42.10 5.47
N GLN A 415 -22.39 42.46 4.88
CA GLN A 415 -22.43 43.19 3.60
C GLN A 415 -21.78 44.59 3.68
N PHE A 416 -21.96 45.31 4.79
CA PHE A 416 -21.27 46.59 5.01
C PHE A 416 -19.76 46.37 5.12
N PHE A 417 -19.35 45.33 5.84
CA PHE A 417 -17.95 44.98 6.03
C PHE A 417 -17.28 44.66 4.69
N ASP A 418 -17.86 43.77 3.89
CA ASP A 418 -17.33 43.37 2.57
C ASP A 418 -17.23 44.54 1.59
N THR A 419 -18.26 45.39 1.56
CA THR A 419 -18.28 46.56 0.67
C THR A 419 -17.24 47.60 1.12
N SER A 420 -17.06 47.77 2.42
CA SER A 420 -16.01 48.65 2.98
C SER A 420 -14.62 48.13 2.65
N VAL A 421 -14.36 46.83 2.84
CA VAL A 421 -13.09 46.18 2.47
C VAL A 421 -12.78 46.38 0.98
N ARG A 422 -13.78 46.22 0.10
CA ARG A 422 -13.59 46.44 -1.35
C ARG A 422 -13.21 47.88 -1.67
N LEU A 423 -13.87 48.86 -1.05
CA LEU A 423 -13.53 50.27 -1.23
C LEU A 423 -12.16 50.63 -0.65
N ILE A 424 -11.78 50.05 0.49
CA ILE A 424 -10.44 50.24 1.07
C ILE A 424 -9.37 49.69 0.13
N LYS A 425 -9.55 48.48 -0.44
CA LYS A 425 -8.63 47.89 -1.43
C LYS A 425 -8.50 48.75 -2.70
N GLU A 426 -9.62 49.26 -3.23
CA GLU A 426 -9.57 50.17 -4.38
C GLU A 426 -8.93 51.53 -4.01
N GLY A 427 -9.04 51.96 -2.76
CA GLY A 427 -8.33 53.12 -2.21
C GLY A 427 -6.81 52.92 -2.17
N ILE A 428 -6.33 51.71 -1.80
CA ILE A 428 -4.90 51.34 -1.88
C ILE A 428 -4.42 51.44 -3.32
N ARG A 429 -5.15 50.78 -4.25
CA ARG A 429 -4.80 50.73 -5.68
C ARG A 429 -4.76 52.09 -6.37
N ARG A 430 -5.48 53.08 -5.82
CA ARG A 430 -5.51 54.46 -6.34
C ARG A 430 -4.59 55.41 -5.59
N ASP A 431 -3.89 54.94 -4.55
CA ASP A 431 -3.14 55.77 -3.59
C ASP A 431 -4.00 56.89 -2.95
N GLU A 432 -5.29 56.63 -2.74
CA GLU A 432 -6.30 57.56 -2.19
C GLU A 432 -6.73 57.14 -0.77
N THR A 433 -5.77 56.64 0.02
CA THR A 433 -5.92 56.21 1.42
C THR A 433 -6.50 57.31 2.32
N GLY A 434 -6.22 58.58 2.01
CA GLY A 434 -6.79 59.74 2.70
C GLY A 434 -8.32 59.83 2.57
N LEU A 435 -8.88 59.55 1.39
CA LEU A 435 -10.33 59.56 1.18
C LEU A 435 -11.03 58.43 1.93
N VAL A 436 -10.39 57.26 1.99
CA VAL A 436 -10.86 56.10 2.77
C VAL A 436 -10.89 56.44 4.26
N ARG A 437 -9.81 57.06 4.76
CA ARG A 437 -9.71 57.48 6.17
C ARG A 437 -10.81 58.47 6.53
N GLU A 438 -11.04 59.50 5.72
CA GLU A 438 -12.02 60.55 6.00
C GLU A 438 -13.48 60.08 5.90
N ASN A 439 -13.81 59.27 4.90
CA ASN A 439 -15.22 58.98 4.55
C ASN A 439 -15.72 57.63 5.04
N ILE A 440 -14.83 56.68 5.36
CA ILE A 440 -15.19 55.35 5.86
C ILE A 440 -14.70 55.19 7.29
N LEU A 441 -13.38 55.27 7.53
CA LEU A 441 -12.79 54.89 8.82
C LEU A 441 -13.13 55.88 9.95
N ALA A 442 -13.10 57.19 9.68
CA ALA A 442 -13.35 58.23 10.69
C ALA A 442 -14.76 58.22 11.29
N ALA A 443 -15.73 57.59 10.60
CA ALA A 443 -17.11 57.48 11.06
C ALA A 443 -17.38 56.23 11.91
N LEU A 444 -16.39 55.35 12.08
CA LEU A 444 -16.54 54.03 12.73
C LEU A 444 -15.82 53.97 14.08
N GLU A 445 -16.23 53.02 14.93
CA GLU A 445 -15.50 52.68 16.15
C GLU A 445 -14.13 52.08 15.81
N ILE A 446 -13.14 52.29 16.67
CA ILE A 446 -11.73 51.94 16.39
C ILE A 446 -11.57 50.44 16.11
N ASP A 447 -12.19 49.57 16.90
CA ASP A 447 -12.08 48.10 16.73
C ASP A 447 -12.61 47.62 15.36
N ILE A 448 -13.64 48.30 14.86
CA ILE A 448 -14.23 48.02 13.54
C ILE A 448 -13.32 48.54 12.44
N ALA A 449 -12.81 49.77 12.59
CA ALA A 449 -11.89 50.37 11.62
C ALA A 449 -10.62 49.52 11.49
N ASP A 450 -10.07 49.05 12.62
CA ASP A 450 -8.93 48.14 12.67
C ASP A 450 -9.24 46.83 11.94
N SER A 451 -10.39 46.20 12.22
CA SER A 451 -10.81 44.97 11.54
C SER A 451 -10.92 45.13 10.02
N LEU A 452 -11.45 46.27 9.56
CA LEU A 452 -11.57 46.60 8.14
C LEU A 452 -10.21 46.84 7.48
N VAL A 453 -9.31 47.58 8.14
CA VAL A 453 -7.95 47.83 7.65
C VAL A 453 -7.16 46.53 7.59
N HIS A 454 -7.23 45.71 8.65
CA HIS A 454 -6.56 44.41 8.72
C HIS A 454 -7.01 43.51 7.56
N GLN A 455 -8.32 43.31 7.39
CA GLN A 455 -8.83 42.46 6.31
C GLN A 455 -8.47 43.03 4.93
N ALA A 456 -8.61 44.34 4.71
CA ALA A 456 -8.34 44.93 3.41
C ALA A 456 -6.86 44.88 3.01
N VAL A 457 -5.95 45.15 3.94
CA VAL A 457 -4.50 45.12 3.70
C VAL A 457 -4.02 43.67 3.49
N THR A 458 -4.49 42.73 4.31
CA THR A 458 -4.12 41.31 4.12
C THR A 458 -4.72 40.73 2.84
N ASP A 459 -5.98 41.04 2.50
CA ASP A 459 -6.60 40.61 1.24
C ASP A 459 -5.91 41.25 0.03
N PHE A 460 -5.46 42.50 0.14
CA PHE A 460 -4.67 43.14 -0.93
C PHE A 460 -3.39 42.34 -1.19
N CYS A 461 -2.67 41.98 -0.13
CA CYS A 461 -1.48 41.13 -0.20
C CYS A 461 -1.78 39.68 -0.63
N LYS A 462 -3.03 39.20 -0.57
CA LYS A 462 -3.45 37.85 -1.00
C LYS A 462 -3.91 37.79 -2.46
N GLU A 463 -4.66 38.79 -2.90
CA GLU A 463 -5.41 38.74 -4.17
C GLU A 463 -4.68 39.40 -5.34
N TYR A 464 -3.91 40.46 -5.10
CA TYR A 464 -3.30 41.27 -6.16
C TYR A 464 -1.95 40.72 -6.61
N ASP A 465 -1.53 41.07 -7.82
CA ASP A 465 -0.23 40.64 -8.34
C ASP A 465 0.93 41.32 -7.60
N PHE A 466 2.12 40.74 -7.68
CA PHE A 466 3.25 41.26 -6.91
C PHE A 466 3.74 42.64 -7.40
N ASP A 467 3.53 42.99 -8.67
CA ASP A 467 3.93 44.31 -9.20
C ASP A 467 3.03 45.42 -8.64
N GLU A 468 1.73 45.16 -8.55
CA GLU A 468 0.72 46.04 -7.97
C GLU A 468 0.93 46.17 -6.46
N VAL A 469 1.21 45.07 -5.75
CA VAL A 469 1.58 45.13 -4.32
C VAL A 469 2.83 45.99 -4.11
N VAL A 470 3.91 45.77 -4.88
CA VAL A 470 5.15 46.55 -4.75
C VAL A 470 4.93 48.02 -5.07
N GLY A 471 4.14 48.33 -6.12
CA GLY A 471 3.81 49.70 -6.50
C GLY A 471 3.09 50.48 -5.39
N HIS A 472 2.29 49.79 -4.58
CA HIS A 472 1.44 50.38 -3.54
C HIS A 472 1.91 50.11 -2.10
N ILE A 473 3.15 49.67 -1.88
CA ILE A 473 3.74 49.54 -0.53
C ILE A 473 3.56 50.82 0.33
N PRO A 474 3.78 52.05 -0.19
CA PRO A 474 3.54 53.27 0.59
C PRO A 474 2.10 53.41 1.08
N ALA A 475 1.10 53.09 0.25
CA ALA A 475 -0.31 53.14 0.61
C ALA A 475 -0.69 52.05 1.64
N ILE A 476 -0.12 50.84 1.49
CA ILE A 476 -0.27 49.75 2.46
C ILE A 476 0.26 50.18 3.83
N LYS A 477 1.45 50.76 3.87
CA LYS A 477 2.07 51.28 5.09
C LYS A 477 1.25 52.40 5.73
N GLU A 478 0.76 53.34 4.93
CA GLU A 478 -0.06 54.45 5.44
C GLU A 478 -1.37 53.96 6.08
N LEU A 479 -2.03 52.96 5.48
CA LEU A 479 -3.22 52.35 6.07
C LEU A 479 -2.88 51.49 7.30
N ALA A 480 -1.82 50.68 7.24
CA ALA A 480 -1.36 49.91 8.39
C ALA A 480 -1.02 50.84 9.57
N GLY A 481 -0.50 52.04 9.32
CA GLY A 481 -0.26 53.06 10.35
C GLY A 481 -1.51 53.65 11.01
N SER A 482 -2.70 53.34 10.50
CA SER A 482 -3.96 53.65 11.17
C SER A 482 -4.50 52.52 12.05
N HIS A 483 -3.84 51.34 12.04
CA HIS A 483 -4.21 50.16 12.81
C HIS A 483 -3.46 50.11 14.16
N GLN A 484 -4.13 49.79 15.27
CA GLN A 484 -3.47 49.78 16.60
C GLN A 484 -2.29 48.78 16.71
N ALA A 485 -2.36 47.66 15.98
CA ALA A 485 -1.29 46.66 15.88
C ALA A 485 -0.58 46.70 14.51
N GLN A 486 -0.12 47.88 14.09
CA GLN A 486 0.58 48.10 12.81
C GLN A 486 1.71 47.09 12.58
N ASP A 487 2.59 46.92 13.56
CA ASP A 487 3.76 46.04 13.47
C ASP A 487 3.38 44.59 13.18
N THR A 488 2.35 44.08 13.86
CA THR A 488 1.82 42.72 13.65
C THR A 488 1.20 42.58 12.27
N LEU A 489 0.45 43.59 11.80
CA LEU A 489 -0.18 43.57 10.48
C LEU A 489 0.87 43.58 9.35
N LEU A 490 1.92 44.40 9.46
CA LEU A 490 3.01 44.44 8.49
C LEU A 490 3.81 43.12 8.48
N PHE A 491 4.04 42.53 9.65
CA PHE A 491 4.65 41.20 9.76
C PHE A 491 3.80 40.11 9.08
N GLU A 492 2.49 40.11 9.31
CA GLU A 492 1.58 39.15 8.67
C GLU A 492 1.56 39.31 7.14
N CYS A 493 1.55 40.55 6.64
CA CYS A 493 1.64 40.82 5.20
C CYS A 493 2.94 40.27 4.59
N ASN A 494 4.06 40.43 5.29
CA ASN A 494 5.34 39.84 4.87
C ASN A 494 5.25 38.32 4.78
N THR A 495 4.67 37.65 5.78
CA THR A 495 4.49 36.19 5.77
C THR A 495 3.58 35.74 4.62
N ILE A 496 2.43 36.40 4.40
CA ILE A 496 1.51 36.09 3.30
C ILE A 496 2.22 36.17 1.94
N LEU A 497 3.03 37.22 1.72
CA LEU A 497 3.73 37.41 0.45
C LEU A 497 4.85 36.38 0.26
N ILE A 498 5.59 36.04 1.32
CA ILE A 498 6.58 34.94 1.30
C ILE A 498 5.90 33.62 0.93
N GLU A 499 4.78 33.27 1.57
CA GLU A 499 4.03 32.03 1.30
C GLU A 499 3.46 31.97 -0.12
N ARG A 500 3.02 33.11 -0.66
CA ARG A 500 2.60 33.23 -2.07
C ARG A 500 3.76 33.06 -3.07
N GLY A 501 5.01 33.08 -2.61
CA GLY A 501 6.18 32.90 -3.44
C GLY A 501 6.80 34.20 -3.97
N PHE A 502 6.60 35.32 -3.29
CA PHE A 502 7.12 36.63 -3.73
C PHE A 502 8.62 36.59 -4.08
N VAL A 503 9.44 35.99 -3.21
CA VAL A 503 10.92 35.87 -3.39
C VAL A 503 11.30 35.04 -4.63
N ARG A 504 10.40 34.20 -5.14
CA ARG A 504 10.62 33.48 -6.41
C ARG A 504 10.47 34.43 -7.59
N GLU A 505 9.46 35.29 -7.58
CA GLU A 505 9.09 36.04 -8.78
C GLU A 505 9.67 37.45 -8.82
N LYS A 506 9.97 38.06 -7.67
CA LYS A 506 10.36 39.46 -7.52
C LYS A 506 11.60 39.65 -6.64
N ASP A 507 12.14 40.87 -6.67
CA ASP A 507 13.28 41.27 -5.84
C ASP A 507 12.85 41.39 -4.36
N PRO A 508 13.50 40.67 -3.42
CA PRO A 508 13.22 40.74 -1.99
C PRO A 508 13.28 42.14 -1.37
N SER A 509 13.89 43.13 -2.05
CA SER A 509 13.90 44.53 -1.59
C SER A 509 12.51 45.10 -1.31
N GLY A 510 11.48 44.63 -2.01
CA GLY A 510 10.09 45.02 -1.75
C GLY A 510 9.60 44.59 -0.37
N LEU A 511 9.91 43.35 0.04
CA LEU A 511 9.57 42.84 1.37
C LEU A 511 10.37 43.55 2.46
N VAL A 512 11.66 43.80 2.22
CA VAL A 512 12.51 44.57 3.15
C VAL A 512 11.96 45.98 3.33
N SER A 513 11.50 46.62 2.25
CA SER A 513 10.83 47.93 2.32
C SER A 513 9.53 47.86 3.12
N LEU A 514 8.71 46.83 2.94
CA LEU A 514 7.45 46.66 3.67
C LEU A 514 7.69 46.59 5.19
N VAL A 515 8.65 45.77 5.63
CA VAL A 515 8.93 45.54 7.05
C VAL A 515 9.81 46.61 7.70
N SER A 516 10.33 47.58 6.92
CA SER A 516 11.23 48.62 7.44
C SER A 516 10.57 49.57 8.45
N GLU A 517 9.23 49.66 8.44
CA GLU A 517 8.44 50.51 9.32
C GLU A 517 7.89 49.79 10.55
N ILE A 518 8.28 48.52 10.76
CA ILE A 518 8.01 47.83 12.02
C ILE A 518 8.87 48.48 13.12
N GLU A 519 8.23 49.03 14.14
CA GLU A 519 8.90 49.70 15.26
C GLU A 519 9.44 48.69 16.29
N ASP A 520 8.67 47.62 16.55
CA ASP A 520 9.11 46.48 17.38
C ASP A 520 10.30 45.78 16.71
N GLN A 521 11.47 45.93 17.35
CA GLN A 521 12.71 45.36 16.87
C GLN A 521 12.64 43.83 16.73
N THR A 522 12.01 43.13 17.66
CA THR A 522 11.94 41.66 17.64
C THR A 522 11.09 41.20 16.47
N LEU A 523 9.93 41.81 16.24
CA LEU A 523 9.07 41.48 15.09
C LEU A 523 9.75 41.81 13.76
N ARG A 524 10.47 42.93 13.68
CA ARG A 524 11.21 43.31 12.48
C ARG A 524 12.32 42.32 12.15
N GLU A 525 13.10 41.93 13.16
CA GLU A 525 14.19 40.95 13.01
C GLU A 525 13.67 39.56 12.62
N GLN A 526 12.52 39.14 13.17
CA GLN A 526 11.83 37.92 12.74
C GLN A 526 11.36 38.01 11.28
N ALA A 527 10.82 39.16 10.87
CA ALA A 527 10.40 39.38 9.49
C ALA A 527 11.57 39.28 8.50
N ILE A 528 12.70 39.92 8.85
CA ILE A 528 13.95 39.87 8.06
C ILE A 528 14.50 38.44 8.02
N SER A 529 14.50 37.73 9.14
CA SER A 529 14.92 36.33 9.21
C SER A 529 14.10 35.44 8.25
N ALA A 530 12.77 35.61 8.22
CA ALA A 530 11.90 34.88 7.31
C ALA A 530 12.22 35.18 5.82
N ILE A 531 12.47 36.45 5.47
CA ILE A 531 12.89 36.86 4.12
C ILE A 531 14.21 36.18 3.76
N VAL A 532 15.21 36.25 4.63
CA VAL A 532 16.55 35.68 4.42
C VAL A 532 16.51 34.18 4.19
N VAL A 533 15.77 33.43 5.01
CA VAL A 533 15.70 31.97 4.89
C VAL A 533 15.01 31.56 3.60
N GLU A 534 13.91 32.23 3.20
CA GLU A 534 13.28 31.94 1.91
C GLU A 534 14.18 32.36 0.74
N MET A 535 14.92 33.47 0.83
CA MET A 535 15.95 33.83 -0.16
C MET A 535 16.99 32.72 -0.33
N ALA A 536 17.49 32.15 0.77
CA ALA A 536 18.44 31.05 0.73
C ALA A 536 17.82 29.81 0.09
N ARG A 537 16.60 29.44 0.48
CA ARG A 537 15.87 28.30 -0.09
C ARG A 537 15.66 28.43 -1.61
N ILE A 538 15.24 29.60 -2.09
CA ILE A 538 15.07 29.86 -3.52
C ILE A 538 16.42 29.91 -4.23
N GLY A 539 17.46 30.44 -3.57
CA GLY A 539 18.83 30.43 -4.06
C GLY A 539 19.31 29.01 -4.35
N VAL A 540 19.07 28.08 -3.43
CA VAL A 540 19.39 26.65 -3.61
C VAL A 540 18.58 26.04 -4.74
N ALA A 541 17.24 26.21 -4.73
CA ALA A 541 16.38 25.66 -5.77
C ALA A 541 16.73 26.15 -7.20
N ARG A 542 17.32 27.34 -7.33
CA ARG A 542 17.77 27.91 -8.61
C ARG A 542 19.27 27.76 -8.87
N LYS A 543 20.02 27.21 -7.93
CA LYS A 543 21.50 27.22 -7.92
C LYS A 543 22.10 28.63 -8.08
N ASP A 544 21.42 29.65 -7.53
CA ASP A 544 21.83 31.05 -7.56
C ASP A 544 22.66 31.39 -6.30
N ARG A 545 23.99 31.34 -6.45
CA ARG A 545 24.94 31.68 -5.39
C ARG A 545 24.91 33.16 -5.01
N ASP A 546 24.50 34.05 -5.91
CA ASP A 546 24.41 35.48 -5.61
C ASP A 546 23.17 35.80 -4.77
N LEU A 547 22.08 35.03 -4.91
CA LEU A 547 20.94 35.12 -4.00
C LEU A 547 21.29 34.63 -2.58
N LEU A 548 22.06 33.54 -2.45
CA LEU A 548 22.59 33.07 -1.16
C LEU A 548 23.50 34.13 -0.51
N ARG A 549 24.41 34.75 -1.26
CA ARG A 549 25.27 35.84 -0.75
C ARG A 549 24.46 37.04 -0.27
N ARG A 550 23.41 37.42 -1.02
CA ARG A 550 22.50 38.51 -0.62
C ARG A 550 21.70 38.16 0.63
N ALA A 551 21.25 36.92 0.77
CA ALA A 551 20.61 36.43 1.98
C ALA A 551 21.56 36.53 3.19
N THR A 552 22.82 36.09 3.04
CA THR A 552 23.84 36.24 4.08
C THR A 552 24.09 37.70 4.42
N ALA A 553 24.21 38.58 3.43
CA ALA A 553 24.41 40.01 3.69
C ALA A 553 23.22 40.64 4.44
N LEU A 554 21.99 40.24 4.12
CA LEU A 554 20.78 40.75 4.78
C LEU A 554 20.68 40.32 6.26
N THR A 555 21.32 39.22 6.68
CA THR A 555 21.42 38.87 8.12
C THR A 555 22.15 39.94 8.95
N CYS A 556 22.98 40.78 8.32
CA CYS A 556 23.65 41.89 9.01
C CYS A 556 22.67 42.97 9.50
N GLU A 557 21.44 43.02 8.96
CA GLU A 557 20.37 43.92 9.44
C GLU A 557 19.71 43.43 10.74
N ILE A 558 19.94 42.17 11.15
CA ILE A 558 19.46 41.61 12.42
C ILE A 558 20.46 41.96 13.51
N MET A 559 20.08 42.76 14.50
CA MET A 559 21.02 43.24 15.53
C MET A 559 21.18 42.25 16.68
N ASP A 560 20.12 41.53 17.06
CA ASP A 560 20.19 40.47 18.06
C ASP A 560 21.06 39.29 17.57
N GLN A 561 22.04 38.91 18.38
CA GLN A 561 23.02 37.87 18.02
C GLN A 561 22.38 36.47 17.93
N GLN A 562 21.36 36.19 18.76
CA GLN A 562 20.67 34.91 18.74
C GLN A 562 19.81 34.78 17.46
N ALA A 563 18.98 35.78 17.17
CA ALA A 563 18.17 35.81 15.96
C ALA A 563 19.02 35.79 14.69
N ARG A 564 20.19 36.45 14.70
CA ARG A 564 21.14 36.40 13.59
C ARG A 564 21.73 35.00 13.42
N ALA A 565 22.09 34.33 14.52
CA ALA A 565 22.62 32.96 14.47
C ALA A 565 21.58 31.95 13.97
N GLU A 566 20.31 32.12 14.35
CA GLU A 566 19.20 31.31 13.84
C GLU A 566 18.99 31.52 12.34
N ALA A 567 18.97 32.78 11.87
CA ALA A 567 18.86 33.11 10.45
C ALA A 567 20.02 32.53 9.64
N LEU A 568 21.26 32.72 10.10
CA LEU A 568 22.46 32.14 9.46
C LEU A 568 22.43 30.61 9.48
N GLY A 569 22.00 29.98 10.58
CA GLY A 569 21.80 28.54 10.67
C GLY A 569 20.80 28.03 9.62
N GLY A 570 19.70 28.77 9.40
CA GLY A 570 18.75 28.49 8.32
C GLY A 570 19.36 28.58 6.93
N ILE A 571 20.26 29.54 6.67
CA ILE A 571 21.02 29.61 5.41
C ILE A 571 21.96 28.40 5.27
N VAL A 572 22.66 28.02 6.34
CA VAL A 572 23.59 26.88 6.36
C VAL A 572 22.86 25.58 6.03
N ASP A 573 21.67 25.35 6.61
CA ASP A 573 20.84 24.18 6.30
C ASP A 573 20.52 24.10 4.80
N GLN A 574 20.16 25.23 4.17
CA GLN A 574 19.92 25.27 2.73
C GLN A 574 21.21 25.07 1.93
N ALA A 575 22.32 25.73 2.33
CA ALA A 575 23.61 25.58 1.68
C ALA A 575 24.14 24.14 1.74
N ALA A 576 23.85 23.40 2.81
CA ALA A 576 24.16 21.98 2.93
C ALA A 576 23.45 21.16 1.86
N VAL A 577 22.15 21.38 1.66
CA VAL A 577 21.38 20.71 0.59
C VAL A 577 22.01 20.98 -0.78
N LEU A 578 22.36 22.24 -1.08
CA LEU A 578 23.01 22.59 -2.34
C LEU A 578 24.40 21.95 -2.48
N ALA A 579 25.18 21.92 -1.40
CA ALA A 579 26.50 21.29 -1.40
C ALA A 579 26.40 19.81 -1.76
N VAL A 580 25.40 19.09 -1.22
CA VAL A 580 25.14 17.69 -1.57
C VAL A 580 24.73 17.54 -3.04
N GLU A 581 23.80 18.37 -3.54
CA GLU A 581 23.33 18.29 -4.93
C GLU A 581 24.41 18.61 -5.96
N ASP A 582 25.29 19.57 -5.68
CA ASP A 582 26.34 20.02 -6.59
C ASP A 582 27.69 19.29 -6.38
N GLY A 583 27.83 18.52 -5.29
CA GLY A 583 29.10 17.90 -4.91
C GLY A 583 30.18 18.92 -4.53
N ASP A 584 29.79 20.07 -3.98
CA ASP A 584 30.69 21.19 -3.66
C ASP A 584 30.87 21.35 -2.14
N LEU A 585 31.85 20.63 -1.59
CA LEU A 585 32.24 20.73 -0.18
C LEU A 585 32.72 22.15 0.21
N ASP A 586 33.29 22.90 -0.73
CA ASP A 586 33.84 24.24 -0.44
C ASP A 586 32.73 25.24 -0.06
N LEU A 587 31.48 24.97 -0.45
CA LEU A 587 30.33 25.77 -0.02
C LEU A 587 30.11 25.70 1.49
N LEU A 588 30.20 24.50 2.08
CA LEU A 588 30.07 24.30 3.53
C LEU A 588 31.26 24.89 4.28
N HIS A 589 32.46 24.78 3.71
CA HIS A 589 33.64 25.44 4.24
C HIS A 589 33.49 26.98 4.23
N GLY A 590 32.95 27.53 3.14
CA GLY A 590 32.62 28.95 3.03
C GLY A 590 31.61 29.41 4.07
N MET A 591 30.56 28.61 4.31
CA MET A 591 29.57 28.88 5.35
C MET A 591 30.18 28.88 6.76
N ARG A 592 31.09 27.93 7.06
CA ARG A 592 31.86 27.92 8.31
C ARG A 592 32.61 29.23 8.54
N VAL A 593 33.35 29.68 7.52
CA VAL A 593 34.15 30.92 7.59
C VAL A 593 33.24 32.15 7.78
N LEU A 594 32.13 32.20 7.06
CA LEU A 594 31.16 33.30 7.17
C LEU A 594 30.50 33.34 8.55
N SER A 595 30.00 32.21 9.07
CA SER A 595 29.43 32.11 10.41
C SER A 595 30.41 32.56 11.49
N ALA A 596 31.68 32.14 11.40
CA ALA A 596 32.72 32.56 12.34
C ALA A 596 33.07 34.05 12.26
N SER A 597 32.82 34.70 11.12
CA SER A 597 33.10 36.13 10.93
C SER A 597 31.94 37.05 11.31
N LEU A 598 30.69 36.56 11.24
CA LEU A 598 29.47 37.37 11.39
C LEU A 598 28.80 37.24 12.77
N LEU A 599 29.19 36.23 13.56
CA LEU A 599 28.64 35.93 14.88
C LEU A 599 29.69 36.04 15.97
N GLU A 600 29.26 36.46 17.16
CA GLU A 600 30.09 36.36 18.36
C GLU A 600 30.39 34.89 18.74
N PRO A 601 31.50 34.60 19.45
CA PRO A 601 31.97 33.24 19.70
C PRO A 601 30.91 32.30 20.30
N ASP A 602 30.10 32.79 21.24
CA ASP A 602 29.09 31.98 21.93
C ASP A 602 27.92 31.58 21.01
N TYR A 603 27.56 32.44 20.05
CA TYR A 603 26.47 32.21 19.08
C TYR A 603 26.95 31.51 17.80
N CYS A 604 28.23 31.61 17.49
CA CYS A 604 28.88 30.88 16.39
C CYS A 604 28.76 29.36 16.57
N LEU A 605 28.77 28.87 17.81
CA LEU A 605 28.63 27.44 18.13
C LEU A 605 27.32 26.84 17.57
N PHE A 606 26.22 27.59 17.62
CA PHE A 606 24.93 27.14 17.05
C PHE A 606 25.01 26.96 15.53
N ALA A 607 25.56 27.95 14.82
CA ALA A 607 25.74 27.89 13.38
C ALA A 607 26.75 26.79 12.97
N MET A 608 27.80 26.60 13.77
CA MET A 608 28.77 25.50 13.58
C MET A 608 28.12 24.13 13.71
N GLY A 609 27.17 23.95 14.63
CA GLY A 609 26.38 22.72 14.73
C GLY A 609 25.62 22.40 13.45
N LYS A 610 25.06 23.42 12.78
CA LYS A 610 24.41 23.27 11.47
C LYS A 610 25.40 22.93 10.36
N VAL A 611 26.59 23.52 10.37
CA VAL A 611 27.67 23.17 9.43
C VAL A 611 28.08 21.71 9.59
N ILE A 612 28.28 21.24 10.82
CA ILE A 612 28.61 19.84 11.13
C ILE A 612 27.52 18.90 10.58
N HIS A 613 26.24 19.22 10.81
CA HIS A 613 25.14 18.43 10.26
C HIS A 613 25.17 18.39 8.72
N GLY A 614 25.44 19.52 8.07
CA GLY A 614 25.60 19.59 6.62
C GLY A 614 26.77 18.76 6.09
N LEU A 615 27.90 18.75 6.80
CA LEU A 615 29.07 17.93 6.46
C LEU A 615 28.78 16.43 6.64
N ILE A 616 28.00 16.04 7.65
CA ILE A 616 27.55 14.66 7.85
C ILE A 616 26.64 14.24 6.69
N MET A 617 25.63 15.04 6.34
CA MET A 617 24.75 14.76 5.21
C MET A 617 25.55 14.61 3.90
N TYR A 618 26.48 15.52 3.65
CA TYR A 618 27.37 15.44 2.49
C TYR A 618 28.24 14.18 2.51
N GLY A 619 28.82 13.85 3.68
CA GLY A 619 29.65 12.66 3.86
C GLY A 619 28.90 11.37 3.53
N ILE A 620 27.64 11.24 3.98
CA ILE A 620 26.80 10.07 3.71
C ILE A 620 26.42 9.98 2.22
N GLU A 621 25.90 11.06 1.64
CA GLU A 621 25.35 11.05 0.27
C GLU A 621 26.45 10.97 -0.80
N GLN A 622 27.61 11.61 -0.57
CA GLN A 622 28.75 11.61 -1.50
C GLN A 622 29.83 10.58 -1.13
N LEU A 623 29.58 9.72 -0.13
CA LEU A 623 30.52 8.72 0.39
C LEU A 623 31.91 9.30 0.75
N SER A 624 31.92 10.52 1.31
CA SER A 624 33.13 11.31 1.54
C SER A 624 33.58 11.26 3.00
N LEU A 625 34.59 10.44 3.29
CA LEU A 625 35.23 10.41 4.61
C LEU A 625 35.86 11.76 4.98
N ARG A 626 36.42 12.46 4.00
CA ARG A 626 37.00 13.80 4.21
C ARG A 626 36.00 14.81 4.79
N ALA A 627 34.72 14.73 4.40
CA ALA A 627 33.70 15.62 4.94
C ALA A 627 33.37 15.28 6.40
N LEU A 628 33.34 13.98 6.74
CA LEU A 628 33.18 13.52 8.12
C LEU A 628 34.41 13.87 8.99
N ASP A 629 35.62 13.79 8.44
CA ASP A 629 36.84 14.19 9.14
C ASP A 629 36.82 15.68 9.47
N GLU A 630 36.37 16.52 8.53
CA GLU A 630 36.21 17.96 8.78
C GLU A 630 35.13 18.22 9.85
N ALA A 631 34.03 17.46 9.86
CA ALA A 631 33.03 17.51 10.91
C ALA A 631 33.62 17.13 12.27
N THR A 632 34.43 16.06 12.36
CA THR A 632 35.15 15.66 13.59
C THR A 632 36.07 16.77 14.07
N GLN A 633 36.82 17.41 13.16
CA GLN A 633 37.72 18.51 13.50
C GLN A 633 36.94 19.71 14.07
N ILE A 634 35.82 20.09 13.47
CA ILE A 634 34.98 21.19 13.98
C ILE A 634 34.38 20.81 15.34
N LEU A 635 33.89 19.58 15.48
CA LEU A 635 33.30 19.08 16.72
C LEU A 635 34.29 19.13 17.89
N SER A 636 35.57 18.84 17.66
CA SER A 636 36.62 18.96 18.68
C SER A 636 36.91 20.40 19.13
N GLN A 637 36.50 21.40 18.33
CA GLN A 637 36.65 22.83 18.65
C GLN A 637 35.47 23.39 19.47
N ILE A 638 34.37 22.64 19.58
CA ILE A 638 33.19 23.04 20.35
C ILE A 638 33.47 22.81 21.84
N THR A 639 33.40 23.87 22.63
CA THR A 639 33.65 23.84 24.08
C THR A 639 32.42 23.49 24.92
N ASP A 640 31.21 23.58 24.36
CA ASP A 640 29.95 23.22 25.03
C ASP A 640 29.74 21.69 25.04
N PRO A 641 29.79 21.04 26.21
CA PRO A 641 29.63 19.58 26.31
C PRO A 641 28.24 19.08 25.90
N SER A 642 27.20 19.92 26.01
CA SER A 642 25.82 19.53 25.68
C SER A 642 25.62 19.45 24.16
N LEU A 643 26.07 20.48 23.45
CA LEU A 643 26.05 20.52 21.99
C LEU A 643 27.00 19.48 21.39
N GLN A 644 28.18 19.27 21.99
CA GLN A 644 29.11 18.24 21.57
C GLN A 644 28.44 16.85 21.61
N ARG A 645 27.77 16.49 22.72
CA ARG A 645 27.02 15.22 22.83
C ARG A 645 25.93 15.09 21.79
N GLN A 646 25.19 16.18 21.50
CA GLN A 646 24.12 16.17 20.50
C GLN A 646 24.65 15.89 19.08
N LEU A 647 25.88 16.28 18.77
CA LEU A 647 26.47 16.19 17.43
C LEU A 647 27.39 14.97 17.24
N VAL A 648 27.90 14.38 18.32
CA VAL A 648 28.72 13.15 18.28
C VAL A 648 27.93 11.97 17.71
N ASP A 649 26.71 11.72 18.19
CA ASP A 649 25.95 10.53 17.77
C ASP A 649 25.64 10.54 16.25
N PRO A 650 25.10 11.63 15.65
CA PRO A 650 24.89 11.68 14.20
C PRO A 650 26.19 11.54 13.39
N LEU A 651 27.33 11.98 13.94
CA LEU A 651 28.62 11.85 13.29
C LEU A 651 29.10 10.40 13.29
N ILE A 652 28.99 9.69 14.42
CA ILE A 652 29.30 8.25 14.51
C ILE A 652 28.40 7.46 13.56
N GLU A 653 27.09 7.73 13.56
CA GLU A 653 26.15 7.16 12.60
C GLU A 653 26.58 7.44 11.14
N GLY A 654 27.03 8.65 10.84
CA GLY A 654 27.57 9.03 9.54
C GLY A 654 28.74 8.14 9.10
N TYR A 655 29.73 7.95 9.97
CA TYR A 655 30.86 7.04 9.69
C TYR A 655 30.41 5.60 9.47
N ILE A 656 29.45 5.10 10.26
CA ILE A 656 28.93 3.74 10.12
C ILE A 656 28.16 3.55 8.81
N ARG A 657 27.34 4.51 8.42
CA ARG A 657 26.62 4.50 7.13
C ARG A 657 27.60 4.56 5.95
N VAL A 658 28.58 5.47 5.99
CA VAL A 658 29.60 5.59 4.93
C VAL A 658 30.43 4.31 4.85
N GLY A 659 30.91 3.77 5.98
CA GLY A 659 31.64 2.50 6.02
C GLY A 659 30.83 1.33 5.47
N SER A 660 29.54 1.25 5.80
CA SER A 660 28.65 0.20 5.30
C SER A 660 28.43 0.30 3.79
N LEU A 661 28.25 1.51 3.27
CA LEU A 661 28.11 1.76 1.84
C LEU A 661 29.43 1.51 1.07
N GLN A 662 30.58 1.85 1.66
CA GLN A 662 31.89 1.54 1.08
C GLN A 662 32.13 0.03 1.02
N ALA A 663 31.78 -0.71 2.09
CA ALA A 663 31.85 -2.17 2.09
C ALA A 663 30.96 -2.78 0.99
N ALA A 664 29.75 -2.24 0.81
CA ALA A 664 28.83 -2.67 -0.26
C ALA A 664 29.34 -2.37 -1.68
N ASP A 665 29.95 -1.20 -1.91
CA ASP A 665 30.56 -0.84 -3.20
C ASP A 665 31.76 -1.74 -3.52
N GLN A 666 32.58 -2.09 -2.52
CA GLN A 666 33.71 -3.01 -2.70
C GLN A 666 33.27 -4.45 -3.04
N LEU A 667 32.19 -4.95 -2.41
CA LEU A 667 31.57 -6.23 -2.79
C LEU A 667 31.17 -6.25 -4.27
N SER A 668 30.58 -5.16 -4.75
CA SER A 668 30.12 -5.03 -6.13
C SER A 668 31.25 -5.04 -7.16
N ARG A 669 32.48 -4.68 -6.75
CA ARG A 669 33.66 -4.59 -7.62
C ARG A 669 34.51 -5.87 -7.69
N GLY A 670 34.21 -6.89 -6.87
CA GLY A 670 34.80 -8.24 -6.96
C GLY A 670 36.32 -8.30 -6.77
N GLY A 671 36.88 -7.49 -5.86
CA GLY A 671 38.34 -7.35 -5.69
C GLY A 671 38.93 -8.23 -4.58
N ALA A 672 40.14 -8.75 -4.78
CA ALA A 672 40.92 -9.54 -3.81
C ALA A 672 41.43 -8.76 -2.56
N ARG A 673 40.93 -7.54 -2.31
CA ARG A 673 41.38 -6.62 -1.23
C ARG A 673 40.21 -5.92 -0.53
N ILE A 674 39.16 -6.66 -0.20
CA ILE A 674 37.90 -6.14 0.36
C ILE A 674 38.08 -5.52 1.77
N PHE A 675 39.19 -5.81 2.44
CA PHE A 675 39.47 -5.27 3.77
C PHE A 675 40.40 -4.03 3.77
N GLU A 676 41.01 -3.67 2.63
CA GLU A 676 41.92 -2.51 2.56
C GLU A 676 41.12 -1.19 2.65
N GLY A 677 41.27 -0.46 3.76
CA GLY A 677 40.56 0.80 4.02
C GLY A 677 39.09 0.67 4.42
N MET A 678 38.49 -0.52 4.36
CA MET A 678 37.08 -0.75 4.70
C MET A 678 36.79 -0.54 6.19
N MET A 679 37.74 -0.91 7.06
CA MET A 679 37.57 -0.81 8.52
C MET A 679 37.78 0.61 9.07
N GLU A 680 38.46 1.49 8.33
CA GLU A 680 38.84 2.84 8.79
C GLU A 680 37.64 3.67 9.31
N PRO A 681 36.48 3.74 8.63
CA PRO A 681 35.34 4.50 9.14
C PRO A 681 34.78 3.91 10.43
N PHE A 682 34.77 2.58 10.57
CA PHE A 682 34.25 1.90 11.75
C PHE A 682 35.21 2.03 12.96
N GLU A 683 36.52 2.04 12.72
CA GLU A 683 37.52 2.28 13.74
C GLU A 683 37.44 3.72 14.28
N ILE A 684 37.28 4.72 13.40
CA ILE A 684 37.06 6.12 13.79
C ILE A 684 35.74 6.27 14.57
N ALA A 685 34.66 5.65 14.09
CA ALA A 685 33.37 5.61 14.78
C ALA A 685 33.50 5.02 16.20
N LEU A 686 34.27 3.95 16.35
CA LEU A 686 34.50 3.30 17.64
C LEU A 686 35.35 4.17 18.60
N ASP A 687 36.37 4.85 18.09
CA ASP A 687 37.19 5.77 18.89
C ASP A 687 36.36 6.96 19.39
N LEU A 688 35.53 7.55 18.51
CA LEU A 688 34.60 8.62 18.88
C LEU A 688 33.58 8.14 19.94
N LEU A 689 33.05 6.93 19.79
CA LEU A 689 32.15 6.32 20.77
C LEU A 689 32.82 6.20 22.14
N LYS A 690 34.05 5.66 22.20
CA LYS A 690 34.80 5.43 23.46
C LYS A 690 35.23 6.72 24.14
N THR A 691 35.58 7.75 23.37
CA THR A 691 36.10 9.02 23.92
C THR A 691 34.99 9.97 24.35
N SER A 692 33.81 9.89 23.72
CA SER A 692 32.74 10.88 23.88
C SER A 692 31.50 10.39 24.63
N THR A 693 31.33 9.08 24.79
CA THR A 693 30.12 8.47 25.39
C THR A 693 30.38 7.91 26.79
N PRO A 694 29.48 8.14 27.78
CA PRO A 694 29.58 7.49 29.08
C PRO A 694 29.54 5.96 28.96
N ARG A 695 30.35 5.26 29.77
CA ARG A 695 30.48 3.78 29.69
C ARG A 695 29.15 3.04 29.81
N GLU A 696 28.23 3.56 30.61
CA GLU A 696 26.90 2.99 30.87
C GLU A 696 25.99 3.03 29.63
N GLU A 697 26.26 3.92 28.66
CA GLU A 697 25.44 4.10 27.46
C GLU A 697 26.01 3.39 26.21
N ILE A 698 27.27 2.93 26.29
CA ILE A 698 27.98 2.33 25.14
C ILE A 698 27.23 1.13 24.56
N SER A 699 26.68 0.23 25.40
CA SER A 699 25.96 -0.95 24.91
C SER A 699 24.68 -0.61 24.14
N ILE A 700 23.93 0.39 24.62
CA ILE A 700 22.72 0.88 23.95
C ILE A 700 23.06 1.57 22.62
N LYS A 701 24.14 2.36 22.57
CA LYS A 701 24.60 3.01 21.33
C LYS A 701 25.07 1.98 20.30
N ILE A 702 25.88 1.00 20.70
CA ILE A 702 26.30 -0.11 19.84
C ILE A 702 25.08 -0.84 19.26
N ALA A 703 24.04 -1.07 20.06
CA ALA A 703 22.80 -1.69 19.56
C ALA A 703 22.19 -0.90 18.40
N SER A 704 22.10 0.43 18.53
CA SER A 704 21.56 1.30 17.47
C SER A 704 22.41 1.30 16.19
N TYR A 705 23.73 1.22 16.35
CA TYR A 705 24.68 1.17 15.24
C TYR A 705 24.68 -0.18 14.52
N VAL A 706 24.55 -1.28 15.28
CA VAL A 706 24.33 -2.63 14.73
C VAL A 706 23.05 -2.66 13.92
N ASP A 707 21.98 -2.01 14.38
CA ASP A 707 20.71 -1.95 13.65
C ASP A 707 20.86 -1.26 12.28
N ILE A 708 21.61 -0.16 12.21
CA ILE A 708 21.94 0.49 10.93
C ILE A 708 22.68 -0.48 9.99
N MET A 709 23.69 -1.18 10.49
CA MET A 709 24.45 -2.14 9.67
C MET A 709 23.59 -3.33 9.23
N LEU A 710 22.66 -3.79 10.07
CA LEU A 710 21.72 -4.88 9.74
C LEU A 710 20.76 -4.50 8.62
N GLU A 711 20.35 -3.23 8.51
CA GLU A 711 19.58 -2.73 7.37
C GLU A 711 20.33 -2.96 6.05
N TYR A 712 21.65 -2.69 6.02
CA TYR A 712 22.48 -2.94 4.84
C TYR A 712 22.66 -4.44 4.57
N THR A 713 22.81 -5.27 5.61
CA THR A 713 22.91 -6.72 5.45
C THR A 713 21.67 -7.30 4.75
N GLN A 714 20.48 -6.81 5.06
CA GLN A 714 19.24 -7.27 4.40
C GLN A 714 19.19 -6.91 2.91
N VAL A 715 19.84 -5.81 2.51
CA VAL A 715 19.87 -5.35 1.10
C VAL A 715 20.94 -6.10 0.29
N TYR A 716 22.14 -6.28 0.84
CA TYR A 716 23.28 -6.83 0.12
C TYR A 716 23.54 -8.32 0.36
N ALA A 717 22.87 -8.93 1.36
CA ALA A 717 22.93 -10.35 1.71
C ALA A 717 24.35 -10.93 1.79
N SER A 718 25.28 -10.23 2.46
CA SER A 718 26.70 -10.61 2.55
C SER A 718 27.17 -10.76 4.00
N PRO A 719 27.98 -11.79 4.32
CA PRO A 719 28.54 -11.98 5.66
C PRO A 719 29.56 -10.91 6.05
N ILE A 720 30.02 -10.07 5.11
CA ILE A 720 31.06 -9.06 5.40
C ILE A 720 30.70 -8.09 6.52
N PHE A 721 29.40 -7.76 6.66
CA PHE A 721 28.93 -6.83 7.69
C PHE A 721 29.05 -7.40 9.10
N ALA A 722 29.26 -8.71 9.26
CA ALA A 722 29.55 -9.32 10.55
C ALA A 722 30.87 -8.79 11.16
N VAL A 723 31.83 -8.36 10.33
CA VAL A 723 33.14 -7.87 10.78
C VAL A 723 33.02 -6.57 11.60
N PRO A 724 32.45 -5.46 11.07
CA PRO A 724 32.26 -4.25 11.87
C PRO A 724 31.26 -4.42 13.02
N MET A 725 30.26 -5.31 12.88
CA MET A 725 29.36 -5.64 13.99
C MET A 725 30.10 -6.34 15.14
N ALA A 726 31.01 -7.26 14.84
CA ALA A 726 31.85 -7.92 15.84
C ALA A 726 32.82 -6.91 16.49
N LEU A 727 33.43 -6.02 15.69
CA LEU A 727 34.31 -4.95 16.18
C LEU A 727 33.63 -4.12 17.27
N LEU A 728 32.41 -3.63 17.01
CA LEU A 728 31.67 -2.83 17.99
C LEU A 728 31.20 -3.68 19.17
N SER A 729 30.60 -4.84 18.92
CA SER A 729 29.96 -5.67 19.97
C SER A 729 30.95 -6.18 21.02
N LEU A 730 32.20 -6.43 20.63
CA LEU A 730 33.25 -6.84 21.56
C LEU A 730 33.66 -5.76 22.57
N GLU A 731 33.24 -4.51 22.39
CA GLU A 731 33.49 -3.41 23.32
C GLU A 731 32.41 -3.28 24.41
N ILE A 732 31.37 -4.13 24.39
CA ILE A 732 30.38 -4.20 25.45
C ILE A 732 30.99 -4.89 26.68
N GLU A 733 31.18 -4.15 27.78
CA GLU A 733 31.80 -4.67 29.01
C GLU A 733 30.94 -5.79 29.65
N GLY A 734 29.62 -5.64 29.67
CA GLY A 734 28.68 -6.60 30.27
C GLY A 734 28.58 -7.92 29.49
N GLU A 735 28.94 -9.05 30.13
CA GLU A 735 28.95 -10.37 29.50
C GLU A 735 27.58 -10.80 28.95
N TYR A 736 26.50 -10.61 29.72
CA TYR A 736 25.14 -10.95 29.29
C TYR A 736 24.69 -10.09 28.10
N GLU A 737 24.97 -8.78 28.14
CA GLU A 737 24.59 -7.84 27.08
C GLU A 737 25.36 -8.13 25.79
N ARG A 738 26.67 -8.39 25.89
CA ARG A 738 27.53 -8.76 24.75
C ARG A 738 27.07 -10.06 24.11
N THR A 739 26.81 -11.09 24.93
CA THR A 739 26.35 -12.40 24.44
C THR A 739 25.00 -12.26 23.73
N ALA A 740 24.06 -11.51 24.31
CA ALA A 740 22.77 -11.24 23.68
C ALA A 740 22.91 -10.46 22.37
N MET A 741 23.83 -9.50 22.29
CA MET A 741 24.11 -8.74 21.07
C MET A 741 24.64 -9.64 19.95
N ILE A 742 25.63 -10.47 20.24
CA ILE A 742 26.23 -11.38 19.26
C ILE A 742 25.19 -12.41 18.79
N GLN A 743 24.43 -13.01 19.71
CA GLN A 743 23.33 -13.92 19.34
C GLN A 743 22.30 -13.23 18.43
N ARG A 744 21.90 -12.00 18.76
CA ARG A 744 20.99 -11.20 17.92
C ARG A 744 21.57 -11.01 16.52
N ILE A 745 22.83 -10.62 16.40
CA ILE A 745 23.49 -10.44 15.10
C ILE A 745 23.45 -11.75 14.30
N LEU A 746 23.82 -12.87 14.91
CA LEU A 746 23.88 -14.18 14.25
C LEU A 746 22.52 -14.64 13.69
N THR A 747 21.38 -14.23 14.29
CA THR A 747 20.07 -14.56 13.73
C THR A 747 19.87 -14.03 12.29
N PHE A 748 20.50 -12.90 11.94
CA PHE A 748 20.45 -12.35 10.59
C PHE A 748 21.39 -13.05 9.60
N PHE A 749 22.29 -13.91 10.09
CA PHE A 749 23.22 -14.69 9.28
C PHE A 749 22.89 -16.19 9.30
N THR A 750 21.65 -16.57 9.64
CA THR A 750 21.23 -17.98 9.79
C THR A 750 21.57 -18.84 8.56
N GLU A 751 21.48 -18.31 7.34
CA GLU A 751 21.84 -19.04 6.12
C GLU A 751 23.32 -19.44 6.05
N TYR A 752 24.20 -18.66 6.69
CA TYR A 752 25.64 -18.91 6.75
C TYR A 752 26.06 -19.77 7.94
N VAL A 753 25.30 -19.72 9.04
CA VAL A 753 25.69 -20.38 10.30
C VAL A 753 24.94 -21.67 10.61
N ARG A 754 23.90 -22.03 9.84
CA ARG A 754 23.07 -23.23 10.07
C ARG A 754 23.85 -24.54 10.05
N GLU A 755 25.00 -24.54 9.39
CA GLU A 755 25.87 -25.72 9.24
C GLU A 755 26.90 -25.86 10.37
N PHE A 756 27.02 -24.85 11.26
CA PHE A 756 27.98 -24.89 12.35
C PHE A 756 27.41 -25.71 13.52
N ASP A 757 28.13 -26.75 13.91
CA ASP A 757 27.78 -27.65 15.02
C ASP A 757 28.23 -27.10 16.38
N SER A 758 27.92 -25.82 16.65
CA SER A 758 28.23 -25.16 17.93
C SER A 758 27.07 -24.31 18.42
N ALA A 759 26.84 -24.36 19.74
CA ALA A 759 25.87 -23.52 20.44
C ALA A 759 26.51 -22.26 21.06
N ASP A 760 27.83 -22.11 21.00
CA ASP A 760 28.54 -20.96 21.53
C ASP A 760 28.51 -19.80 20.51
N PRO A 761 27.87 -18.66 20.83
CA PRO A 761 27.73 -17.56 19.88
C PRO A 761 29.06 -16.91 19.49
N TYR A 762 30.09 -16.98 20.35
CA TYR A 762 31.40 -16.41 20.03
C TYR A 762 32.14 -17.28 19.01
N GLU A 763 32.07 -18.60 19.16
CA GLU A 763 32.63 -19.55 18.20
C GLU A 763 31.93 -19.44 16.84
N VAL A 764 30.60 -19.42 16.85
CA VAL A 764 29.77 -19.29 15.63
C VAL A 764 30.10 -17.99 14.89
N MET A 765 30.28 -16.87 15.63
CA MET A 765 30.70 -15.60 15.03
C MET A 765 32.11 -15.69 14.45
N ALA A 766 33.06 -16.32 15.15
CA ALA A 766 34.44 -16.44 14.66
C ALA A 766 34.51 -17.27 13.36
N TYR A 767 33.76 -18.37 13.26
CA TYR A 767 33.67 -19.15 12.02
C TYR A 767 32.93 -18.41 10.91
N LEU A 768 31.92 -17.59 11.25
CA LEU A 768 31.29 -16.71 10.27
C LEU A 768 32.31 -15.72 9.68
N LEU A 769 33.19 -15.14 10.52
CA LEU A 769 34.27 -14.27 10.04
C LEU A 769 35.30 -15.02 9.19
N GLU A 770 35.69 -16.23 9.62
CA GLU A 770 36.62 -17.10 8.89
C GLU A 770 36.12 -17.44 7.48
N GLY A 771 34.80 -17.66 7.34
CA GLY A 771 34.16 -18.00 6.07
C GLY A 771 34.10 -16.86 5.05
N ILE A 772 34.49 -15.63 5.43
CA ILE A 772 34.51 -14.49 4.51
C ILE A 772 35.78 -14.54 3.65
N GLU A 773 35.60 -14.43 2.33
CA GLU A 773 36.72 -14.44 1.40
C GLU A 773 37.74 -13.33 1.72
N GLY A 774 39.00 -13.72 1.93
CA GLY A 774 40.09 -12.80 2.26
C GLY A 774 40.20 -12.39 3.73
N ALA A 775 39.29 -12.83 4.62
CA ALA A 775 39.33 -12.49 6.05
C ALA A 775 40.58 -13.02 6.76
N THR A 776 40.98 -14.26 6.49
CA THR A 776 42.18 -14.88 7.09
C THR A 776 43.49 -14.25 6.60
N ALA A 777 43.44 -13.42 5.55
CA ALA A 777 44.58 -12.63 5.08
C ALA A 777 44.59 -11.20 5.65
N ALA A 778 43.57 -10.80 6.41
CA ALA A 778 43.43 -9.47 6.99
C ALA A 778 43.75 -9.50 8.50
N PRO A 779 44.86 -8.88 8.96
CA PRO A 779 45.25 -8.90 10.37
C PRO A 779 44.17 -8.36 11.33
N GLN A 780 43.39 -7.37 10.90
CA GLN A 780 42.28 -6.80 11.69
C GLN A 780 41.20 -7.85 11.98
N VAL A 781 40.88 -8.71 11.01
CA VAL A 781 39.85 -9.75 11.18
C VAL A 781 40.40 -10.89 12.04
N LEU A 782 41.67 -11.27 11.86
CA LEU A 782 42.32 -12.27 12.72
C LEU A 782 42.34 -11.84 14.19
N GLU A 783 42.56 -10.56 14.47
CA GLU A 783 42.50 -10.02 15.83
C GLU A 783 41.07 -10.06 16.41
N LEU A 784 40.04 -9.80 15.60
CA LEU A 784 38.65 -9.95 16.02
C LEU A 784 38.30 -11.42 16.32
N MET A 785 38.72 -12.34 15.46
CA MET A 785 38.55 -13.78 15.69
C MET A 785 39.25 -14.23 16.97
N TYR A 786 40.46 -13.73 17.23
CA TYR A 786 41.21 -14.00 18.46
C TYR A 786 40.39 -13.59 19.69
N ARG A 787 39.90 -12.34 19.71
CA ARG A 787 39.05 -11.84 20.81
C ARG A 787 37.75 -12.63 20.98
N LEU A 788 37.15 -13.10 19.89
CA LEU A 788 35.94 -13.95 19.94
C LEU A 788 36.26 -15.32 20.58
N PHE A 789 37.33 -15.98 20.15
CA PHE A 789 37.71 -17.27 20.75
C PHE A 789 38.08 -17.16 22.24
N GLU A 790 38.68 -16.04 22.69
CA GLU A 790 38.92 -15.80 24.12
C GLU A 790 37.63 -15.89 24.98
N HIS A 791 36.49 -15.53 24.39
CA HIS A 791 35.17 -15.58 25.03
C HIS A 791 34.43 -16.92 24.84
N THR A 792 34.93 -17.83 23.99
CA THR A 792 34.31 -19.14 23.74
C THR A 792 34.44 -20.04 24.97
N GLY A 793 33.35 -20.55 25.50
CA GLY A 793 33.30 -21.33 26.74
C GLY A 793 33.94 -22.72 26.63
N ASP A 794 33.82 -23.38 25.48
CA ASP A 794 34.44 -24.69 25.26
C ASP A 794 35.95 -24.56 25.03
N VAL A 795 36.72 -25.28 25.86
CA VAL A 795 38.19 -25.18 25.89
C VAL A 795 38.81 -25.74 24.61
N TYR A 796 38.21 -26.78 24.03
CA TYR A 796 38.72 -27.40 22.82
C TYR A 796 38.45 -26.53 21.59
N ALA A 797 37.23 -26.02 21.46
CA ALA A 797 36.84 -25.07 20.41
C ALA A 797 37.71 -23.81 20.45
N ARG A 798 37.90 -23.23 21.65
CA ARG A 798 38.82 -22.10 21.86
C ARG A 798 40.22 -22.42 21.37
N TYR A 799 40.79 -23.55 21.80
CA TYR A 799 42.13 -23.95 21.40
C TYR A 799 42.26 -24.16 19.88
N SER A 800 41.32 -24.90 19.28
CA SER A 800 41.32 -25.18 17.84
C SER A 800 41.20 -23.90 17.01
N GLY A 801 40.33 -22.97 17.43
CA GLY A 801 40.19 -21.66 16.80
C GLY A 801 41.48 -20.84 16.87
N MET A 802 42.11 -20.79 18.05
CA MET A 802 43.38 -20.08 18.23
C MET A 802 44.52 -20.70 17.43
N TYR A 803 44.57 -22.03 17.31
CA TYR A 803 45.53 -22.74 16.46
C TYR A 803 45.43 -22.28 15.00
N ARG A 804 44.21 -22.15 14.47
CA ARG A 804 43.98 -21.65 13.10
C ARG A 804 44.45 -20.21 12.92
N ILE A 805 44.22 -19.35 13.91
CA ILE A 805 44.67 -17.95 13.89
C ILE A 805 46.20 -17.86 13.88
N VAL A 806 46.88 -18.65 14.73
CA VAL A 806 48.35 -18.73 14.75
C VAL A 806 48.89 -19.18 13.40
N SER A 807 48.27 -20.19 12.80
CA SER A 807 48.65 -20.68 11.47
C SER A 807 48.50 -19.60 10.41
N ALA A 808 47.41 -18.81 10.46
CA ALA A 808 47.19 -17.69 9.56
C ALA A 808 48.23 -16.58 9.75
N TYR A 809 48.54 -16.18 10.99
CA TYR A 809 49.59 -15.19 11.26
C TYR A 809 50.98 -15.66 10.81
N SER A 810 51.27 -16.95 10.97
CA SER A 810 52.52 -17.55 10.48
C SER A 810 52.61 -17.50 8.96
N ALA A 811 51.51 -17.76 8.26
CA ALA A 811 51.43 -17.64 6.80
C ALA A 811 51.56 -16.18 6.30
N LEU A 812 51.17 -15.21 7.13
CA LEU A 812 51.35 -13.77 6.89
C LEU A 812 52.75 -13.25 7.29
N GLU A 813 53.67 -14.14 7.68
CA GLU A 813 55.02 -13.81 8.18
C GLU A 813 55.04 -12.91 9.45
N ASN A 814 53.92 -12.83 10.19
CA ASN A 814 53.83 -12.12 11.47
C ASN A 814 54.18 -13.06 12.65
N VAL A 815 55.46 -13.42 12.72
CA VAL A 815 55.98 -14.41 13.67
C VAL A 815 55.82 -13.97 15.12
N GLU A 816 55.98 -12.68 15.43
CA GLU A 816 55.89 -12.16 16.81
C GLU A 816 54.49 -12.39 17.41
N ARG A 817 53.42 -12.11 16.65
CA ARG A 817 52.05 -12.31 17.13
C ARG A 817 51.68 -13.79 17.23
N ALA A 818 52.16 -14.61 16.29
CA ALA A 818 51.98 -16.06 16.35
C ALA A 818 52.64 -16.65 17.60
N GLU A 819 53.87 -16.23 17.92
CA GLU A 819 54.62 -16.65 19.11
C GLU A 819 53.91 -16.26 20.41
N GLU A 820 53.41 -15.02 20.50
CA GLU A 820 52.67 -14.53 21.66
C GLU A 820 51.43 -15.38 21.96
N ILE A 821 50.64 -15.71 20.94
CA ILE A 821 49.44 -16.53 21.09
C ILE A 821 49.81 -17.96 21.48
N ILE A 822 50.84 -18.57 20.88
CA ILE A 822 51.30 -19.93 21.21
C ILE A 822 51.69 -20.02 22.69
N ARG A 823 52.51 -19.08 23.20
CA ARG A 823 52.93 -19.10 24.60
C ARG A 823 51.75 -18.97 25.55
N ARG A 824 50.80 -18.10 25.23
CA ARG A 824 49.58 -17.94 26.03
C ARG A 824 48.72 -19.22 26.02
N LEU A 825 48.64 -19.92 24.89
CA LEU A 825 47.96 -21.21 24.82
C LEU A 825 48.66 -22.25 25.70
N HIS A 826 49.99 -22.36 25.63
CA HIS A 826 50.77 -23.28 26.46
C HIS A 826 50.50 -23.09 27.96
N GLU A 827 50.48 -21.84 28.44
CA GLU A 827 50.12 -21.54 29.84
C GLU A 827 48.71 -22.01 30.23
N THR A 828 47.76 -21.94 29.30
CA THR A 828 46.35 -22.33 29.56
C THR A 828 46.10 -23.83 29.47
N ILE A 829 46.85 -24.58 28.65
CA ILE A 829 46.69 -26.03 28.48
C ILE A 829 46.85 -26.79 29.80
N GLY A 830 47.72 -26.31 30.69
CA GLY A 830 47.94 -26.91 32.01
C GLY A 830 46.69 -26.99 32.91
N THR A 831 45.58 -26.34 32.51
CA THR A 831 44.29 -26.40 33.21
C THR A 831 43.38 -27.54 32.74
N ILE A 832 43.75 -28.26 31.68
CA ILE A 832 42.96 -29.35 31.07
C ILE A 832 43.12 -30.65 31.86
N THR A 833 41.99 -31.28 32.20
CA THR A 833 41.94 -32.47 33.06
C THR A 833 42.07 -33.80 32.34
N ASP A 834 41.78 -33.89 31.03
CA ASP A 834 41.91 -35.12 30.23
C ASP A 834 43.35 -35.24 29.68
N PRO A 835 44.13 -36.27 30.11
CA PRO A 835 45.50 -36.49 29.66
C PRO A 835 45.66 -36.66 28.15
N SER A 836 44.66 -37.24 27.48
CA SER A 836 44.70 -37.50 26.03
C SER A 836 44.59 -36.19 25.26
N ILE A 837 43.64 -35.34 25.66
CA ILE A 837 43.42 -34.02 25.05
C ILE A 837 44.62 -33.12 25.33
N HIS A 838 45.15 -33.15 26.55
CA HIS A 838 46.34 -32.43 26.95
C HIS A 838 47.55 -32.80 26.07
N ALA A 839 47.82 -34.10 25.89
CA ALA A 839 48.91 -34.59 25.04
C ALA A 839 48.75 -34.15 23.58
N ILE A 840 47.53 -34.19 23.03
CA ILE A 840 47.25 -33.76 21.65
C ILE A 840 47.51 -32.27 21.48
N MET A 841 46.95 -31.42 22.36
CA MET A 841 47.15 -29.96 22.27
C MET A 841 48.61 -29.54 22.44
N LEU A 842 49.38 -30.22 23.30
CA LEU A 842 50.81 -29.96 23.41
C LEU A 842 51.57 -30.40 22.15
N SER A 843 51.19 -31.54 21.56
CA SER A 843 51.77 -32.02 20.30
C SER A 843 51.53 -31.01 19.16
N ASP A 844 50.31 -30.48 19.06
CA ASP A 844 49.93 -29.50 18.05
C ASP A 844 50.65 -28.15 18.25
N LEU A 845 50.76 -27.66 19.49
CA LEU A 845 51.55 -26.46 19.81
C LEU A 845 53.03 -26.64 19.51
N ALA A 846 53.60 -27.81 19.82
CA ALA A 846 54.99 -28.14 19.48
C ALA A 846 55.21 -28.06 17.96
N GLY A 847 54.25 -28.57 17.17
CA GLY A 847 54.26 -28.48 15.73
C GLY A 847 54.28 -27.03 15.19
N LEU A 848 53.49 -26.13 15.79
CA LEU A 848 53.47 -24.71 15.41
C LEU A 848 54.73 -23.96 15.86
N MET A 849 55.18 -24.22 17.09
CA MET A 849 56.36 -23.59 17.68
C MET A 849 57.64 -24.02 16.95
N ALA A 850 57.67 -25.18 16.31
CA ALA A 850 58.83 -25.71 15.60
C ALA A 850 59.40 -24.74 14.54
N GLY A 851 58.54 -23.95 13.89
CA GLY A 851 58.94 -22.94 12.91
C GLY A 851 59.39 -21.60 13.49
N ILE A 852 59.19 -21.39 14.81
CA ILE A 852 59.45 -20.13 15.53
C ILE A 852 60.64 -20.31 16.50
N ASP A 853 60.49 -21.18 17.49
CA ASP A 853 61.54 -21.56 18.45
C ASP A 853 61.64 -23.08 18.57
N HIS A 854 62.68 -23.65 17.96
CA HIS A 854 62.91 -25.09 17.91
C HIS A 854 63.15 -25.72 19.30
N ALA A 855 63.78 -24.98 20.23
CA ALA A 855 64.09 -25.49 21.56
C ALA A 855 62.84 -25.53 22.45
N GLU A 856 62.00 -24.50 22.35
CA GLU A 856 60.72 -24.43 23.07
C GLU A 856 59.73 -25.46 22.52
N ALA A 857 59.65 -25.63 21.19
CA ALA A 857 58.88 -26.69 20.55
C ALA A 857 59.26 -28.09 21.05
N ARG A 858 60.55 -28.33 21.29
CA ARG A 858 61.00 -29.60 21.84
C ARG A 858 60.51 -29.84 23.27
N THR A 859 60.52 -28.79 24.07
CA THR A 859 60.02 -28.85 25.45
C THR A 859 58.54 -29.23 25.47
N TYR A 860 57.72 -28.63 24.60
CA TYR A 860 56.30 -28.97 24.49
C TYR A 860 56.07 -30.42 24.03
N LEU A 861 56.89 -30.92 23.09
CA LEU A 861 56.81 -32.31 22.64
C LEU A 861 57.19 -33.30 23.76
N ASP A 862 58.23 -32.99 24.54
CA ASP A 862 58.65 -33.83 25.66
C ASP A 862 57.56 -33.85 26.76
N GLU A 863 56.93 -32.71 27.07
CA GLU A 863 55.77 -32.62 27.98
C GLU A 863 54.58 -33.45 27.46
N ALA A 864 54.26 -33.36 26.15
CA ALA A 864 53.21 -34.16 25.53
C ALA A 864 53.49 -35.67 25.62
N GLN A 865 54.76 -36.06 25.50
CA GLN A 865 55.17 -37.46 25.62
C GLN A 865 55.03 -37.99 27.05
N GLU A 866 55.33 -37.18 28.08
CA GLU A 866 55.14 -37.56 29.48
C GLU A 866 53.66 -37.86 29.78
N MET A 867 52.73 -37.18 29.10
CA MET A 867 51.30 -37.41 29.27
C MET A 867 50.83 -38.79 28.78
N LEU A 868 51.57 -39.46 27.87
CA LEU A 868 51.22 -40.79 27.36
C LEU A 868 51.04 -41.84 28.47
N GLU A 869 51.77 -41.75 29.58
CA GLU A 869 51.66 -42.70 30.70
C GLU A 869 50.28 -42.67 31.37
N PHE A 870 49.50 -41.60 31.15
CA PHE A 870 48.19 -41.36 31.75
C PHE A 870 47.03 -41.46 30.74
N VAL A 871 47.32 -41.76 29.47
CA VAL A 871 46.33 -41.89 28.40
C VAL A 871 45.65 -43.25 28.46
N ASP A 872 44.35 -43.29 28.15
CA ASP A 872 43.58 -44.54 28.03
C ASP A 872 44.15 -45.41 26.90
N PRO A 873 44.38 -46.72 27.10
CA PRO A 873 44.84 -47.64 26.05
C PRO A 873 44.08 -47.53 24.72
N ASP A 874 42.77 -47.28 24.78
CA ASP A 874 41.93 -47.17 23.57
C ASP A 874 42.23 -45.91 22.74
N ARG A 875 42.85 -44.89 23.34
CA ARG A 875 43.25 -43.62 22.68
C ARG A 875 44.76 -43.51 22.43
N GLU A 876 45.53 -44.45 22.97
CA GLU A 876 46.99 -44.42 22.93
C GLU A 876 47.53 -44.38 21.49
N ALA A 877 46.98 -45.20 20.59
CA ALA A 877 47.36 -45.22 19.17
C ALA A 877 47.20 -43.85 18.50
N PHE A 878 46.07 -43.17 18.77
CA PHE A 878 45.77 -41.84 18.23
C PHE A 878 46.68 -40.75 18.81
N VAL A 879 46.95 -40.78 20.12
CA VAL A 879 47.88 -39.81 20.75
C VAL A 879 49.31 -40.02 20.24
N ARG A 880 49.77 -41.28 20.11
CA ARG A 880 51.07 -41.61 19.52
C ARG A 880 51.21 -41.09 18.10
N LYS A 881 50.17 -41.23 17.26
CA LYS A 881 50.14 -40.59 15.94
C LYS A 881 50.37 -39.09 16.04
N ASN A 882 49.61 -38.36 16.86
CA ASN A 882 49.74 -36.89 16.96
C ASN A 882 51.16 -36.45 17.40
N LEU A 883 51.77 -37.18 18.33
CA LEU A 883 53.17 -36.93 18.73
C LEU A 883 54.16 -37.16 17.56
N ILE A 884 53.92 -38.18 16.73
CA ILE A 884 54.73 -38.44 15.53
C ILE A 884 54.57 -37.31 14.51
N TYR A 885 53.35 -36.77 14.33
CA TYR A 885 53.12 -35.60 13.48
C TYR A 885 53.84 -34.35 14.00
N ALA A 886 53.84 -34.12 15.32
CA ALA A 886 54.62 -33.06 15.94
C ALA A 886 56.12 -33.26 15.69
N ALA A 887 56.66 -34.46 15.92
CA ALA A 887 58.05 -34.79 15.64
C ALA A 887 58.42 -34.60 14.16
N ARG A 888 57.52 -34.93 13.23
CA ARG A 888 57.69 -34.63 11.79
C ARG A 888 57.83 -33.15 11.55
N ASN A 889 56.99 -32.31 12.15
CA ASN A 889 57.04 -30.85 12.00
C ASN A 889 58.37 -30.29 12.56
N LEU A 890 58.83 -30.77 13.73
CA LEU A 890 60.14 -30.41 14.28
C LEU A 890 61.30 -30.82 13.35
N SER A 891 61.23 -32.03 12.78
CA SER A 891 62.26 -32.58 11.88
C SER A 891 62.29 -31.87 10.52
N ALA A 892 61.16 -31.37 10.05
CA ALA A 892 61.06 -30.60 8.81
C ALA A 892 61.82 -29.27 8.89
N VAL A 893 61.82 -28.62 10.05
CA VAL A 893 62.54 -27.35 10.29
C VAL A 893 64.02 -27.60 10.60
N ASN A 894 64.30 -28.54 11.50
CA ASN A 894 65.67 -28.90 11.89
C ASN A 894 65.78 -30.41 12.11
N ARG A 895 66.31 -31.08 11.09
CA ARG A 895 66.38 -32.54 11.01
C ARG A 895 67.42 -33.10 11.98
N GLN A 896 66.97 -33.83 13.00
CA GLN A 896 67.82 -34.66 13.85
C GLN A 896 67.54 -36.15 13.61
N GLU A 897 68.57 -36.96 13.42
CA GLU A 897 68.41 -38.42 13.24
C GLU A 897 67.68 -39.08 14.41
N LYS A 898 67.89 -38.58 15.63
CA LYS A 898 67.20 -39.04 16.84
C LYS A 898 65.68 -38.92 16.77
N ASP A 899 65.16 -37.91 16.08
CA ASP A 899 63.71 -37.68 15.96
C ASP A 899 63.09 -38.65 14.96
N VAL A 900 63.84 -39.00 13.92
CA VAL A 900 63.46 -40.02 12.94
C VAL A 900 63.45 -41.39 13.61
N ASP A 901 64.52 -41.74 14.33
CA ASP A 901 64.63 -43.01 15.06
C ASP A 901 63.52 -43.17 16.10
N TRP A 902 63.25 -42.10 16.86
CA TRP A 902 62.17 -42.07 17.85
C TRP A 902 60.79 -42.24 17.20
N ALA A 903 60.54 -41.54 16.09
CA ALA A 903 59.25 -41.64 15.39
C ALA A 903 59.03 -43.05 14.82
N VAL A 904 60.06 -43.67 14.24
CA VAL A 904 60.03 -45.08 13.77
C VAL A 904 59.73 -46.04 14.93
N GLU A 905 60.34 -45.82 16.10
CA GLU A 905 60.06 -46.62 17.30
C GLU A 905 58.61 -46.47 17.75
N GLN A 906 58.06 -45.25 17.78
CA GLN A 906 56.68 -45.01 18.19
C GLN A 906 55.68 -45.64 17.22
N VAL A 907 55.93 -45.58 15.90
CA VAL A 907 55.09 -46.26 14.89
C VAL A 907 54.99 -47.75 15.18
N GLY A 908 56.09 -48.41 15.55
CA GLY A 908 56.12 -49.84 15.87
C GLY A 908 55.24 -50.25 17.07
N ARG A 909 54.74 -49.30 17.85
CA ARG A 909 53.85 -49.51 19.01
C ARG A 909 52.37 -49.24 18.70
N ILE A 910 52.03 -48.85 17.47
CA ILE A 910 50.65 -48.60 17.06
C ILE A 910 50.04 -49.91 16.52
N GLU A 911 49.01 -50.42 17.20
CA GLU A 911 48.31 -51.65 16.81
C GLU A 911 47.16 -51.41 15.81
N ASP A 912 46.53 -50.23 15.85
CA ASP A 912 45.43 -49.90 14.94
C ASP A 912 45.96 -49.69 13.51
N PRO A 913 45.44 -50.42 12.50
CA PRO A 913 45.99 -50.38 11.14
C PRO A 913 45.76 -49.05 10.41
N VAL A 914 44.77 -48.25 10.82
CA VAL A 914 44.51 -46.91 10.24
C VAL A 914 45.54 -45.94 10.80
N GLU A 915 45.63 -45.84 12.13
CA GLU A 915 46.58 -44.96 12.80
C GLU A 915 48.04 -45.32 12.46
N TYR A 916 48.33 -46.62 12.26
CA TYR A 916 49.65 -47.10 11.86
C TYR A 916 50.06 -46.61 10.48
N VAL A 917 49.16 -46.69 9.49
CA VAL A 917 49.43 -46.21 8.13
C VAL A 917 49.59 -44.69 8.11
N ASP A 918 48.76 -43.94 8.85
CA ASP A 918 48.89 -42.48 8.95
C ASP A 918 50.20 -42.06 9.63
N ALA A 919 50.63 -42.78 10.66
CA ALA A 919 51.90 -42.54 11.32
C ALA A 919 53.10 -42.91 10.43
N LEU A 920 53.01 -44.00 9.65
CA LEU A 920 54.01 -44.34 8.63
C LEU A 920 54.09 -43.27 7.54
N ALA A 921 52.97 -42.67 7.13
CA ALA A 921 52.97 -41.57 6.17
C ALA A 921 53.72 -40.35 6.71
N ALA A 922 53.55 -40.01 7.99
CA ALA A 922 54.29 -38.94 8.63
C ALA A 922 55.81 -39.23 8.68
N VAL A 923 56.19 -40.47 9.00
CA VAL A 923 57.60 -40.92 9.02
C VAL A 923 58.20 -41.00 7.61
N PHE A 924 57.42 -41.38 6.60
CA PHE A 924 57.87 -41.43 5.20
C PHE A 924 58.47 -40.09 4.74
N ASP A 925 57.86 -38.98 5.16
CA ASP A 925 58.34 -37.63 4.88
C ASP A 925 59.62 -37.27 5.65
N MET A 926 59.78 -37.79 6.87
CA MET A 926 60.96 -37.56 7.72
C MET A 926 62.21 -38.29 7.21
N ILE A 927 62.08 -39.47 6.59
CA ILE A 927 63.21 -40.25 6.10
C ILE A 927 63.72 -39.68 4.77
N SER A 928 65.03 -39.66 4.51
CA SER A 928 65.61 -39.27 3.22
C SER A 928 66.24 -40.42 2.45
N GLU A 929 66.48 -41.55 3.11
CA GLU A 929 67.11 -42.71 2.50
C GLU A 929 66.13 -43.45 1.57
N PRO A 930 66.48 -43.63 0.28
CA PRO A 930 65.56 -44.24 -0.69
C PRO A 930 65.16 -45.69 -0.37
N ALA A 931 66.05 -46.46 0.27
CA ALA A 931 65.79 -47.86 0.63
C ALA A 931 64.75 -47.96 1.75
N GLN A 932 64.92 -47.19 2.83
CA GLN A 932 63.98 -47.13 3.94
C GLN A 932 62.62 -46.54 3.54
N ARG A 933 62.58 -45.52 2.67
CA ARG A 933 61.32 -45.03 2.09
C ARG A 933 60.58 -46.12 1.32
N LYS A 934 61.29 -46.95 0.56
CA LYS A 934 60.69 -48.09 -0.14
C LYS A 934 60.13 -49.12 0.84
N GLU A 935 60.85 -49.42 1.93
CA GLU A 935 60.37 -50.32 2.98
C GLU A 935 59.10 -49.79 3.67
N ILE A 936 59.05 -48.49 4.01
CA ILE A 936 57.86 -47.85 4.57
C ILE A 936 56.69 -47.88 3.59
N LEU A 937 56.91 -47.50 2.32
CA LEU A 937 55.86 -47.53 1.31
C LEU A 937 55.29 -48.94 1.14
N SER A 938 56.16 -49.96 1.12
CA SER A 938 55.72 -51.35 1.04
C SER A 938 54.94 -51.77 2.28
N ALA A 939 55.38 -51.37 3.49
CA ALA A 939 54.64 -51.61 4.73
C ALA A 939 53.25 -50.94 4.72
N MET A 940 53.15 -49.70 4.23
CA MET A 940 51.87 -49.01 4.04
C MET A 940 50.97 -49.79 3.07
N CYS A 941 51.50 -50.20 1.91
CA CYS A 941 50.74 -50.95 0.92
C CYS A 941 50.22 -52.29 1.46
N HIS A 942 51.03 -53.02 2.23
CA HIS A 942 50.65 -54.30 2.84
C HIS A 942 49.60 -54.11 3.96
N THR A 943 49.79 -53.12 4.84
CA THR A 943 48.90 -52.91 5.99
C THR A 943 47.54 -52.36 5.57
N VAL A 944 47.48 -51.46 4.59
CA VAL A 944 46.21 -50.88 4.12
C VAL A 944 45.24 -51.98 3.68
N VAL A 945 45.71 -53.04 3.01
CA VAL A 945 44.86 -54.15 2.55
C VAL A 945 44.16 -54.89 3.70
N SER A 946 44.71 -54.82 4.92
CA SER A 946 44.16 -55.46 6.12
C SER A 946 43.10 -54.64 6.86
N ILE A 947 42.88 -53.36 6.50
CA ILE A 947 41.91 -52.48 7.17
C ILE A 947 40.49 -53.04 7.05
N PRO A 948 39.76 -53.35 8.13
CA PRO A 948 38.49 -54.07 8.06
C PRO A 948 37.41 -53.41 7.20
N SER A 949 37.20 -52.09 7.36
CA SER A 949 36.18 -51.35 6.61
C SER A 949 36.60 -51.18 5.14
N PRO A 950 35.82 -51.66 4.15
CA PRO A 950 36.16 -51.50 2.73
C PRO A 950 36.19 -50.02 2.31
N TYR A 951 35.49 -49.14 3.02
CA TYR A 951 35.41 -47.72 2.73
C TYR A 951 36.64 -46.96 3.21
N ILE A 952 37.01 -47.14 4.49
CA ILE A 952 38.26 -46.58 5.04
C ILE A 952 39.45 -47.15 4.28
N ARG A 953 39.45 -48.47 4.02
CA ARG A 953 40.44 -49.13 3.18
C ARG A 953 40.55 -48.47 1.82
N LEU A 954 39.43 -48.19 1.15
CA LEU A 954 39.47 -47.58 -0.17
C LEU A 954 40.03 -46.15 -0.15
N SER A 955 39.69 -45.35 0.87
CA SER A 955 40.29 -44.02 1.08
C SER A 955 41.79 -44.12 1.23
N MET A 956 42.23 -44.95 2.17
CA MET A 956 43.65 -45.10 2.48
C MET A 956 44.42 -45.71 1.31
N LEU A 957 43.82 -46.60 0.52
CA LEU A 957 44.42 -47.08 -0.73
C LEU A 957 44.71 -45.92 -1.69
N PHE A 958 43.80 -44.94 -1.83
CA PHE A 958 44.06 -43.75 -2.63
C PHE A 958 45.12 -42.84 -2.02
N ASP A 959 45.11 -42.67 -0.70
CA ASP A 959 46.11 -41.86 0.00
C ASP A 959 47.52 -42.44 -0.16
N VAL A 960 47.68 -43.75 0.08
CA VAL A 960 48.95 -44.46 -0.13
C VAL A 960 49.36 -44.49 -1.60
N ALA A 961 48.40 -44.56 -2.53
CA ALA A 961 48.71 -44.47 -3.96
C ALA A 961 49.31 -43.12 -4.37
N ARG A 962 49.01 -42.01 -3.67
CA ARG A 962 49.69 -40.72 -3.90
C ARG A 962 51.18 -40.79 -3.56
N PHE A 963 51.54 -41.48 -2.49
CA PHE A 963 52.95 -41.71 -2.13
C PHE A 963 53.65 -42.57 -3.19
N ALA A 964 53.02 -43.66 -3.63
CA ALA A 964 53.55 -44.50 -4.70
C ALA A 964 53.68 -43.78 -6.05
N GLU A 965 52.70 -42.93 -6.42
CA GLU A 965 52.74 -42.10 -7.64
C GLU A 965 53.87 -41.06 -7.59
N THR A 966 54.11 -40.46 -6.42
CA THR A 966 55.17 -39.47 -6.21
C THR A 966 56.56 -40.10 -6.25
N TYR A 967 56.69 -41.31 -5.71
CA TYR A 967 57.95 -42.05 -5.65
C TYR A 967 58.26 -42.85 -6.93
N GLY A 968 57.26 -43.10 -7.77
CA GLY A 968 57.41 -43.75 -9.07
C GLY A 968 57.56 -45.28 -9.00
N ASP A 969 57.07 -45.93 -7.95
CA ASP A 969 57.14 -47.40 -7.81
C ASP A 969 55.96 -48.07 -8.54
N GLU A 970 56.22 -48.54 -9.76
CA GLU A 970 55.20 -49.17 -10.62
C GLU A 970 54.66 -50.49 -10.08
N GLU A 971 55.44 -51.23 -9.29
CA GLU A 971 55.01 -52.51 -8.72
C GLU A 971 53.97 -52.28 -7.62
N GLU A 972 54.24 -51.32 -6.73
CA GLU A 972 53.31 -50.96 -5.64
C GLU A 972 52.04 -50.26 -6.17
N ILE A 973 52.14 -49.43 -7.21
CA ILE A 973 50.96 -48.85 -7.89
C ILE A 973 50.03 -49.95 -8.43
N ASP A 974 50.60 -51.00 -9.00
CA ASP A 974 49.84 -52.12 -9.56
C ASP A 974 49.16 -52.99 -8.49
N GLU A 975 49.83 -53.18 -7.35
CA GLU A 975 49.26 -53.84 -6.17
C GLU A 975 48.10 -53.02 -5.58
N LEU A 976 48.30 -51.71 -5.40
CA LEU A 976 47.30 -50.78 -4.88
C LEU A 976 46.07 -50.70 -5.80
N LEU A 977 46.26 -50.63 -7.13
CA LEU A 977 45.15 -50.65 -8.09
C LEU A 977 44.34 -51.95 -8.01
N LYS A 978 45.00 -53.11 -7.90
CA LYS A 978 44.31 -54.39 -7.69
C LYS A 978 43.58 -54.41 -6.34
N GLY A 979 44.18 -53.82 -5.31
CA GLY A 979 43.54 -53.59 -4.01
C GLY A 979 42.26 -52.78 -4.15
N MET A 980 42.33 -51.64 -4.84
CA MET A 980 41.18 -50.75 -5.10
C MET A 980 40.07 -51.46 -5.86
N GLU A 981 40.38 -52.24 -6.91
CA GLU A 981 39.37 -53.00 -7.65
C GLU A 981 38.68 -54.04 -6.79
N ARG A 982 39.45 -54.80 -5.98
CA ARG A 982 38.90 -55.81 -5.06
C ARG A 982 38.00 -55.16 -4.01
N THR A 983 38.45 -54.06 -3.42
CA THR A 983 37.71 -53.32 -2.40
C THR A 983 36.47 -52.63 -2.98
N ALA A 984 36.56 -52.06 -4.18
CA ALA A 984 35.40 -51.49 -4.88
C ALA A 984 34.35 -52.56 -5.23
N GLY A 985 34.78 -53.80 -5.44
CA GLY A 985 33.89 -54.95 -5.67
C GLY A 985 33.10 -55.40 -4.44
N SER A 986 33.52 -55.04 -3.22
CA SER A 986 32.76 -55.32 -1.99
C SER A 986 31.69 -54.25 -1.65
N ILE A 987 31.78 -53.05 -2.24
CA ILE A 987 30.85 -51.94 -2.02
C ILE A 987 29.56 -52.18 -2.81
N GLN A 988 28.39 -52.07 -2.14
CA GLN A 988 27.08 -52.34 -2.75
C GLN A 988 26.43 -51.12 -3.39
N ILE A 989 26.97 -49.91 -3.16
CA ILE A 989 26.44 -48.64 -3.68
C ILE A 989 27.08 -48.32 -5.04
N PRO A 990 26.32 -48.44 -6.16
CA PRO A 990 26.89 -48.38 -7.51
C PRO A 990 27.62 -47.08 -7.85
N PHE A 991 27.13 -45.94 -7.36
CA PHE A 991 27.72 -44.62 -7.60
C PHE A 991 29.09 -44.50 -6.93
N ILE A 992 29.25 -45.04 -5.71
CA ILE A 992 30.55 -45.07 -5.02
C ILE A 992 31.53 -45.91 -5.82
N THR A 993 31.16 -47.13 -6.23
CA THR A 993 31.98 -47.99 -7.09
C THR A 993 32.35 -47.31 -8.41
N ALA A 994 31.41 -46.60 -9.04
CA ALA A 994 31.65 -45.86 -10.27
C ALA A 994 32.61 -44.68 -10.07
N MET A 995 32.48 -43.95 -8.95
CA MET A 995 33.38 -42.87 -8.55
C MET A 995 34.78 -43.40 -8.26
N THR A 996 34.89 -44.56 -7.60
CA THR A 996 36.17 -45.25 -7.39
C THR A 996 36.87 -45.55 -8.71
N ARG A 997 36.16 -46.19 -9.64
CA ARG A 997 36.70 -46.50 -10.98
C ARG A 997 37.06 -45.22 -11.75
N GLN A 998 36.28 -44.15 -11.59
CA GLN A 998 36.62 -42.84 -12.14
C GLN A 998 37.94 -42.30 -11.58
N ARG A 999 38.11 -42.33 -10.25
CA ARG A 999 39.32 -41.85 -9.56
C ARG A 999 40.55 -42.69 -9.95
N MET A 1000 40.40 -44.01 -10.04
CA MET A 1000 41.42 -44.92 -10.58
C MET A 1000 41.80 -44.59 -12.03
N ALA A 1001 40.83 -44.37 -12.91
CA ALA A 1001 41.08 -43.99 -14.29
C ALA A 1001 41.82 -42.64 -14.40
N ARG A 1002 41.45 -41.66 -13.56
CA ARG A 1002 42.15 -40.36 -13.47
C ARG A 1002 43.58 -40.54 -12.98
N MET A 1003 43.81 -41.38 -11.96
CA MET A 1003 45.14 -41.69 -11.45
C MET A 1003 46.01 -42.35 -12.51
N LEU A 1004 45.51 -43.38 -13.21
CA LEU A 1004 46.19 -44.00 -14.35
C LEU A 1004 46.47 -42.99 -15.47
N PHE A 1005 45.57 -42.03 -15.71
CA PHE A 1005 45.82 -40.98 -16.70
C PHE A 1005 46.88 -39.97 -16.25
N SER A 1006 46.92 -39.59 -14.97
CA SER A 1006 48.02 -38.82 -14.38
C SER A 1006 49.36 -39.54 -14.56
N PHE A 1007 49.37 -40.84 -14.27
CA PHE A 1007 50.55 -41.68 -14.41
C PHE A 1007 50.98 -41.80 -15.88
N TYR A 1008 50.04 -41.95 -16.82
CA TYR A 1008 50.32 -41.91 -18.25
C TYR A 1008 50.90 -40.57 -18.68
N ARG A 1009 50.37 -39.43 -18.21
CA ARG A 1009 50.93 -38.10 -18.51
C ARG A 1009 52.37 -37.95 -18.03
N LYS A 1010 52.72 -38.55 -16.89
CA LYS A 1010 54.08 -38.51 -16.32
C LYS A 1010 55.05 -39.47 -17.03
N THR A 1011 54.61 -40.68 -17.36
CA THR A 1011 55.48 -41.75 -17.88
C THR A 1011 55.48 -41.91 -19.40
N GLY A 1012 54.42 -41.44 -20.08
CA GLY A 1012 54.21 -41.60 -21.52
C GLY A 1012 53.91 -43.04 -21.98
N LYS A 1013 53.69 -44.00 -21.06
CA LYS A 1013 53.55 -45.43 -21.39
C LYS A 1013 52.16 -45.76 -21.96
N PRO A 1014 52.04 -46.23 -23.22
CA PRO A 1014 50.73 -46.53 -23.84
C PRO A 1014 49.94 -47.63 -23.14
N ALA A 1015 50.62 -48.59 -22.49
CA ALA A 1015 49.97 -49.66 -21.73
C ALA A 1015 49.14 -49.12 -20.55
N VAL A 1016 49.59 -48.04 -19.91
CA VAL A 1016 48.89 -47.37 -18.81
C VAL A 1016 47.64 -46.65 -19.33
N GLN A 1017 47.75 -45.99 -20.50
CA GLN A 1017 46.62 -45.36 -21.16
C GLN A 1017 45.54 -46.38 -21.55
N GLN A 1018 45.94 -47.51 -22.13
CA GLN A 1018 45.00 -48.58 -22.47
C GLN A 1018 44.29 -49.12 -21.23
N ARG A 1019 45.02 -49.31 -20.13
CA ARG A 1019 44.44 -49.75 -18.86
C ARG A 1019 43.46 -48.73 -18.27
N ALA A 1020 43.75 -47.43 -18.39
CA ALA A 1020 42.80 -46.39 -18.01
C ALA A 1020 41.51 -46.45 -18.84
N ILE A 1021 41.63 -46.67 -20.15
CA ILE A 1021 40.49 -46.85 -21.06
C ILE A 1021 39.69 -48.11 -20.70
N ASP A 1022 40.36 -49.21 -20.39
CA ASP A 1022 39.73 -50.46 -19.96
C ASP A 1022 38.96 -50.24 -18.65
N VAL A 1023 39.53 -49.55 -17.66
CA VAL A 1023 38.83 -49.16 -16.42
C VAL A 1023 37.59 -48.31 -16.72
N VAL A 1024 37.70 -47.28 -17.57
CA VAL A 1024 36.54 -46.44 -17.96
C VAL A 1024 35.44 -47.27 -18.64
N SER A 1025 35.81 -48.25 -19.46
CA SER A 1025 34.86 -49.09 -20.18
C SER A 1025 34.00 -49.97 -19.25
N THR A 1026 34.52 -50.31 -18.07
CA THR A 1026 33.84 -51.12 -17.05
C THR A 1026 33.02 -50.29 -16.06
N ILE A 1027 32.95 -48.96 -16.21
CA ILE A 1027 32.08 -48.11 -15.40
C ILE A 1027 30.62 -48.34 -15.81
N ASP A 1028 29.80 -48.81 -14.86
CA ASP A 1028 28.38 -49.10 -15.06
C ASP A 1028 27.51 -47.84 -15.13
N ASP A 1029 27.99 -46.75 -14.53
CA ASP A 1029 27.35 -45.44 -14.56
C ASP A 1029 27.53 -44.76 -15.92
N ASP A 1030 26.44 -44.62 -16.67
CA ASP A 1030 26.46 -44.06 -18.01
C ASP A 1030 26.94 -42.59 -18.05
N ARG A 1031 26.68 -41.80 -17.01
CA ARG A 1031 27.06 -40.39 -16.93
C ARG A 1031 28.53 -40.22 -16.65
N ILE A 1032 29.05 -40.90 -15.63
CA ILE A 1032 30.47 -40.87 -15.27
C ILE A 1032 31.31 -41.44 -16.42
N ARG A 1033 30.85 -42.53 -17.03
CA ARG A 1033 31.52 -43.09 -18.21
C ARG A 1033 31.54 -42.11 -19.37
N TYR A 1034 30.42 -41.47 -19.68
CA TYR A 1034 30.36 -40.45 -20.74
C TYR A 1034 31.31 -39.28 -20.47
N SER A 1035 31.29 -38.73 -19.27
CA SER A 1035 32.15 -37.58 -18.91
C SER A 1035 33.63 -37.93 -19.00
N MET A 1036 34.01 -39.13 -18.55
CA MET A 1036 35.39 -39.62 -18.64
C MET A 1036 35.83 -39.84 -20.08
N MET A 1037 34.99 -40.43 -20.94
CA MET A 1037 35.36 -40.61 -22.36
C MET A 1037 35.56 -39.27 -23.08
N VAL A 1038 34.73 -38.26 -22.77
CA VAL A 1038 34.91 -36.89 -23.28
C VAL A 1038 36.21 -36.26 -22.77
N GLN A 1039 36.51 -36.38 -21.47
CA GLN A 1039 37.76 -35.87 -20.89
C GLN A 1039 39.02 -36.53 -21.46
N LEU A 1040 38.90 -37.79 -21.90
CA LEU A 1040 39.98 -38.55 -22.52
C LEU A 1040 40.06 -38.36 -24.04
N GLU A 1041 39.30 -37.42 -24.61
CA GLU A 1041 39.20 -37.14 -26.05
C GLU A 1041 38.90 -38.38 -26.91
N GLN A 1042 38.26 -39.40 -26.32
CA GLN A 1042 37.89 -40.62 -27.04
C GLN A 1042 36.59 -40.41 -27.80
N ALA A 1043 36.57 -40.79 -29.08
CA ALA A 1043 35.36 -40.76 -29.88
C ALA A 1043 34.35 -41.79 -29.34
N MET A 1044 33.16 -41.33 -28.96
CA MET A 1044 32.09 -42.22 -28.50
C MET A 1044 31.67 -43.18 -29.62
N PRO A 1045 31.45 -44.48 -29.32
CA PRO A 1045 30.93 -45.43 -30.31
C PRO A 1045 29.58 -44.97 -30.87
N GLN A 1046 29.34 -45.15 -32.18
CA GLN A 1046 28.06 -44.78 -32.82
C GLN A 1046 26.84 -45.45 -32.17
N SER A 1047 27.02 -46.60 -31.53
CA SER A 1047 25.97 -47.31 -30.78
C SER A 1047 25.42 -46.52 -29.59
N TRP A 1048 26.15 -45.53 -29.05
CA TRP A 1048 25.75 -44.76 -27.87
C TRP A 1048 24.50 -43.90 -28.10
N MET A 1049 24.35 -43.32 -29.30
CA MET A 1049 23.20 -42.47 -29.67
C MET A 1049 21.85 -43.20 -29.52
N ASN A 1050 21.84 -44.53 -29.65
CA ASN A 1050 20.63 -45.35 -29.57
C ASN A 1050 20.32 -45.85 -28.15
N THR A 1051 21.17 -45.55 -27.17
CA THR A 1051 20.96 -45.93 -25.76
C THR A 1051 19.96 -45.00 -25.07
N VAL A 1052 19.39 -45.44 -23.94
CA VAL A 1052 18.50 -44.60 -23.11
C VAL A 1052 19.22 -43.33 -22.66
N PHE A 1053 20.46 -43.46 -22.18
CA PHE A 1053 21.27 -42.33 -21.75
C PHE A 1053 21.65 -41.38 -22.91
N GLY A 1054 21.94 -41.91 -24.11
CA GLY A 1054 22.12 -41.09 -25.31
C GLY A 1054 20.90 -40.22 -25.63
N ARG A 1055 19.69 -40.72 -25.41
CA ARG A 1055 18.46 -39.92 -25.55
C ARG A 1055 18.28 -38.89 -24.43
N ILE A 1056 18.71 -39.20 -23.20
CA ILE A 1056 18.73 -38.24 -22.08
C ILE A 1056 19.66 -37.06 -22.42
N LEU A 1057 20.85 -37.32 -22.97
CA LEU A 1057 21.78 -36.27 -23.41
C LEU A 1057 21.19 -35.39 -24.52
N ASN A 1058 20.48 -35.96 -25.49
CA ASN A 1058 19.78 -35.17 -26.51
C ASN A 1058 18.68 -34.27 -25.90
N CYS A 1059 18.03 -34.72 -24.82
CA CYS A 1059 17.02 -33.93 -24.12
C CYS A 1059 17.66 -32.82 -23.25
N ARG A 1060 18.87 -33.03 -22.72
CA ARG A 1060 19.62 -32.04 -21.94
C ARG A 1060 19.73 -30.69 -22.65
N GLU A 1061 20.08 -30.70 -23.93
CA GLU A 1061 20.20 -29.48 -24.72
C GLU A 1061 18.85 -28.77 -24.91
N LYS A 1062 17.76 -29.53 -25.10
CA LYS A 1062 16.41 -28.96 -25.22
C LYS A 1062 15.92 -28.37 -23.90
N ILE A 1063 16.18 -29.05 -22.77
CA ILE A 1063 15.83 -28.59 -21.42
C ILE A 1063 16.59 -27.29 -21.10
N ARG A 1064 17.90 -27.22 -21.41
CA ARG A 1064 18.71 -26.01 -21.20
C ARG A 1064 18.22 -24.80 -22.01
N ARG A 1065 17.62 -25.03 -23.18
CA ARG A 1065 17.08 -23.98 -24.05
C ARG A 1065 15.62 -23.61 -23.76
N GLY A 1066 14.95 -24.29 -22.83
CA GLY A 1066 13.53 -24.07 -22.54
C GLY A 1066 12.56 -24.64 -23.59
N GLU A 1067 13.05 -25.40 -24.56
CA GLU A 1067 12.26 -25.93 -25.69
C GLU A 1067 11.68 -27.34 -25.42
N TYR A 1068 11.79 -27.82 -24.18
CA TYR A 1068 11.40 -29.18 -23.83
C TYR A 1068 9.88 -29.30 -23.65
N THR A 1069 9.22 -29.96 -24.61
CA THR A 1069 7.76 -30.06 -24.63
C THR A 1069 7.22 -31.25 -23.84
N THR A 1070 5.93 -31.22 -23.51
CA THR A 1070 5.23 -32.37 -22.89
C THR A 1070 5.27 -33.62 -23.78
N LYS A 1071 5.35 -33.47 -25.11
CA LYS A 1071 5.50 -34.59 -26.05
C LYS A 1071 6.89 -35.21 -25.96
N ASP A 1072 7.94 -34.40 -25.85
CA ASP A 1072 9.31 -34.87 -25.63
C ASP A 1072 9.41 -35.64 -24.32
N MET A 1073 8.79 -35.12 -23.25
CA MET A 1073 8.72 -35.79 -21.94
C MET A 1073 8.08 -37.19 -22.03
N VAL A 1074 6.93 -37.33 -22.70
CA VAL A 1074 6.25 -38.63 -22.86
C VAL A 1074 7.08 -39.61 -23.70
N ALA A 1075 7.78 -39.12 -24.73
CA ALA A 1075 8.63 -39.96 -25.56
C ALA A 1075 9.86 -40.48 -24.78
N LEU A 1076 10.46 -39.62 -23.94
CA LEU A 1076 11.59 -40.01 -23.09
C LEU A 1076 11.15 -40.94 -21.95
N ASP A 1077 10.02 -40.67 -21.30
CA ASP A 1077 9.43 -41.55 -20.27
C ASP A 1077 9.22 -42.97 -20.80
N ARG A 1078 8.65 -43.11 -22.00
CA ARG A 1078 8.50 -44.42 -22.67
C ARG A 1078 9.84 -45.11 -22.93
N THR A 1079 10.87 -44.34 -23.26
CA THR A 1079 12.22 -44.88 -23.49
C THR A 1079 12.83 -45.38 -22.18
N ILE A 1080 12.74 -44.60 -21.10
CA ILE A 1080 13.26 -44.98 -19.79
C ILE A 1080 12.54 -46.23 -19.27
N ARG A 1081 11.20 -46.27 -19.36
CA ARG A 1081 10.40 -47.43 -18.95
C ARG A 1081 10.67 -48.70 -19.79
N ALA A 1082 11.28 -48.57 -20.96
CA ALA A 1082 11.70 -49.73 -21.76
C ALA A 1082 12.99 -50.40 -21.22
N ALA A 1083 13.77 -49.74 -20.36
CA ALA A 1083 14.91 -50.35 -19.71
C ALA A 1083 14.46 -51.49 -18.78
N PRO A 1084 15.05 -52.70 -18.82
CA PRO A 1084 14.53 -53.84 -18.06
C PRO A 1084 14.73 -53.72 -16.54
N ASP A 1085 15.80 -53.04 -16.09
CA ASP A 1085 16.12 -52.91 -14.67
C ASP A 1085 15.55 -51.62 -14.06
N ARG A 1086 14.73 -51.78 -13.01
CA ARG A 1086 14.09 -50.65 -12.32
C ARG A 1086 15.09 -49.77 -11.56
N ALA A 1087 16.21 -50.33 -11.09
CA ALA A 1087 17.27 -49.53 -10.47
C ALA A 1087 17.85 -48.53 -11.47
N LYS A 1088 18.13 -48.99 -12.70
CA LYS A 1088 18.59 -48.11 -13.80
C LYS A 1088 17.54 -47.08 -14.19
N ARG A 1089 16.25 -47.41 -14.17
CA ARG A 1089 15.16 -46.44 -14.42
C ARG A 1089 15.16 -45.33 -13.38
N ALA A 1090 15.25 -45.68 -12.10
CA ALA A 1090 15.30 -44.71 -11.01
C ALA A 1090 16.48 -43.75 -11.21
N ILE A 1091 17.67 -44.28 -11.51
CA ILE A 1091 18.87 -43.49 -11.81
C ILE A 1091 18.65 -42.57 -13.02
N TYR A 1092 18.09 -43.06 -14.13
CA TYR A 1092 17.81 -42.23 -15.31
C TYR A 1092 16.85 -41.08 -15.03
N TYR A 1093 15.84 -41.28 -14.19
CA TYR A 1093 14.96 -40.19 -13.74
C TYR A 1093 15.68 -39.22 -12.79
N THR A 1094 16.57 -39.72 -11.92
CA THR A 1094 17.43 -38.87 -11.06
C THR A 1094 18.34 -37.97 -11.90
N GLU A 1095 18.93 -38.48 -12.98
CA GLU A 1095 19.74 -37.65 -13.90
C GLU A 1095 18.91 -36.57 -14.61
N LEU A 1096 17.66 -36.88 -14.97
CA LEU A 1096 16.75 -35.87 -15.53
C LEU A 1096 16.34 -34.82 -14.51
N PHE A 1097 16.14 -35.22 -13.25
CA PHE A 1097 15.94 -34.29 -12.14
C PHE A 1097 17.11 -33.30 -12.05
N LEU A 1098 18.35 -33.80 -12.03
CA LEU A 1098 19.55 -32.95 -11.95
C LEU A 1098 19.69 -32.02 -13.15
N ILE A 1099 19.48 -32.53 -14.36
CA ILE A 1099 19.54 -31.72 -15.59
C ILE A 1099 18.48 -30.60 -15.57
N ALA A 1100 17.24 -30.91 -15.18
CA ALA A 1100 16.16 -29.93 -15.12
C ALA A 1100 16.38 -28.90 -14.00
N ARG A 1101 16.88 -29.33 -12.84
CA ARG A 1101 17.19 -28.47 -11.71
C ARG A 1101 18.32 -27.49 -12.05
N ASN A 1102 19.43 -27.98 -12.62
CA ASN A 1102 20.56 -27.16 -13.07
C ASN A 1102 20.16 -26.17 -14.20
N ALA A 1103 19.09 -26.45 -14.93
CA ALA A 1103 18.53 -25.57 -15.96
C ALA A 1103 17.45 -24.61 -15.45
N GLY A 1104 17.19 -24.56 -14.13
CA GLY A 1104 16.17 -23.69 -13.52
C GLY A 1104 14.71 -24.15 -13.71
N GLN A 1105 14.47 -25.36 -14.22
CA GLN A 1105 13.12 -25.89 -14.46
C GLN A 1105 12.60 -26.70 -13.26
N HIS A 1106 12.30 -26.01 -12.16
CA HIS A 1106 11.93 -26.64 -10.88
C HIS A 1106 10.74 -27.60 -10.97
N GLU A 1107 9.65 -27.22 -11.66
CA GLU A 1107 8.46 -28.10 -11.81
C GLU A 1107 8.74 -29.39 -12.61
N LEU A 1108 9.66 -29.33 -13.57
CA LEU A 1108 10.06 -30.51 -14.32
C LEU A 1108 10.95 -31.38 -13.44
N ALA A 1109 11.90 -30.77 -12.72
CA ALA A 1109 12.79 -31.45 -11.81
C ALA A 1109 11.99 -32.24 -10.76
N ASP A 1110 11.07 -31.60 -10.04
CA ASP A 1110 10.28 -32.25 -8.98
C ASP A 1110 9.47 -33.44 -9.53
N ARG A 1111 8.91 -33.31 -10.74
CA ARG A 1111 8.22 -34.43 -11.42
C ARG A 1111 9.15 -35.59 -11.75
N MET A 1112 10.38 -35.32 -12.21
CA MET A 1112 11.35 -36.37 -12.52
C MET A 1112 11.82 -37.07 -11.26
N LEU A 1113 12.02 -36.34 -10.15
CA LEU A 1113 12.40 -36.93 -8.87
C LEU A 1113 11.30 -37.85 -8.33
N LEU A 1114 10.03 -37.44 -8.43
CA LEU A 1114 8.89 -38.30 -8.08
C LEU A 1114 8.87 -39.59 -8.91
N CYS A 1115 9.15 -39.51 -10.23
CA CYS A 1115 9.24 -40.69 -11.08
C CYS A 1115 10.39 -41.63 -10.67
N ALA A 1116 11.53 -41.07 -10.24
CA ALA A 1116 12.66 -41.85 -9.74
C ALA A 1116 12.28 -42.62 -8.47
N LEU A 1117 11.67 -41.93 -7.49
CA LEU A 1117 11.21 -42.51 -6.24
C LEU A 1117 10.14 -43.58 -6.46
N ASP A 1118 9.24 -43.39 -7.42
CA ASP A 1118 8.21 -44.37 -7.77
C ASP A 1118 8.81 -45.67 -8.34
N GLU A 1119 9.84 -45.58 -9.18
CA GLU A 1119 10.54 -46.77 -9.67
C GLU A 1119 11.32 -47.47 -8.54
N ALA A 1120 11.98 -46.71 -7.66
CA ALA A 1120 12.71 -47.24 -6.51
C ALA A 1120 11.77 -47.97 -5.51
N ARG A 1121 10.61 -47.40 -5.22
CA ARG A 1121 9.60 -47.93 -4.28
C ARG A 1121 9.09 -49.33 -4.63
N ILE A 1122 9.20 -49.75 -5.88
CA ILE A 1122 8.72 -51.07 -6.33
C ILE A 1122 9.83 -52.14 -6.24
N ILE A 1123 11.09 -51.74 -6.07
CA ILE A 1123 12.24 -52.65 -6.01
C ILE A 1123 12.12 -53.57 -4.79
N ARG A 1124 12.35 -54.87 -5.02
CA ARG A 1124 12.48 -55.92 -4.00
C ARG A 1124 13.75 -56.76 -4.33
N PRO A 1125 14.45 -57.32 -3.33
CA PRO A 1125 14.25 -57.20 -1.88
C PRO A 1125 14.50 -55.78 -1.33
N LEU A 1126 14.16 -55.53 -0.06
CA LEU A 1126 14.29 -54.22 0.59
C LEU A 1126 15.76 -53.75 0.68
N SER A 1127 16.71 -54.65 0.88
CA SER A 1127 18.15 -54.32 0.86
C SER A 1127 18.56 -53.65 -0.45
N ARG A 1128 18.17 -54.24 -1.60
CA ARG A 1128 18.43 -53.67 -2.92
C ARG A 1128 17.77 -52.30 -3.11
N ARG A 1129 16.60 -52.07 -2.52
CA ARG A 1129 15.93 -50.76 -2.57
C ARG A 1129 16.70 -49.72 -1.76
N ALA A 1130 17.13 -50.07 -0.55
CA ALA A 1130 17.91 -49.20 0.31
C ALA A 1130 19.19 -48.75 -0.40
N PHE A 1131 19.91 -49.67 -1.05
CA PHE A 1131 21.10 -49.33 -1.85
C PHE A 1131 20.80 -48.40 -3.03
N VAL A 1132 19.67 -48.58 -3.73
CA VAL A 1132 19.27 -47.68 -4.83
C VAL A 1132 18.90 -46.28 -4.33
N LEU A 1133 18.25 -46.17 -3.16
CA LEU A 1133 17.97 -44.88 -2.55
C LEU A 1133 19.24 -44.20 -2.06
N GLY A 1134 20.17 -44.93 -1.45
CA GLY A 1134 21.51 -44.43 -1.10
C GLY A 1134 22.27 -43.92 -2.34
N ASP A 1135 22.24 -44.69 -3.43
CA ASP A 1135 22.82 -44.29 -4.73
C ASP A 1135 22.22 -42.98 -5.26
N MET A 1136 20.90 -42.83 -5.18
CA MET A 1136 20.21 -41.60 -5.57
C MET A 1136 20.63 -40.41 -4.69
N ALA A 1137 20.72 -40.60 -3.38
CA ALA A 1137 21.15 -39.55 -2.44
C ALA A 1137 22.58 -39.07 -2.77
N CYS A 1138 23.53 -39.99 -2.92
CA CYS A 1138 24.92 -39.63 -3.26
C CYS A 1138 25.01 -38.86 -4.59
N ARG A 1139 24.24 -39.23 -5.62
CA ARG A 1139 24.21 -38.51 -6.91
C ARG A 1139 23.68 -37.09 -6.77
N ILE A 1140 22.66 -36.90 -5.96
CA ILE A 1140 22.02 -35.61 -5.74
C ILE A 1140 22.93 -34.70 -4.91
N TYR A 1141 23.58 -35.26 -3.89
CA TYR A 1141 24.60 -34.56 -3.12
C TYR A 1141 25.81 -34.12 -3.95
N ALA A 1142 26.28 -34.97 -4.87
CA ALA A 1142 27.41 -34.63 -5.75
C ALA A 1142 27.15 -33.38 -6.62
N GLU A 1143 25.89 -32.95 -6.78
CA GLU A 1143 25.49 -31.72 -7.47
C GLU A 1143 25.12 -30.58 -6.50
N ARG A 1144 25.47 -30.70 -5.21
CA ARG A 1144 25.22 -29.72 -4.13
C ARG A 1144 23.74 -29.46 -3.83
N TYR A 1145 22.93 -30.52 -3.86
CA TYR A 1145 21.52 -30.46 -3.46
C TYR A 1145 21.30 -31.19 -2.12
N ASP A 1146 21.84 -30.61 -1.05
CA ASP A 1146 22.01 -31.28 0.24
C ASP A 1146 20.69 -31.65 0.91
N ASP A 1147 19.72 -30.74 0.93
CA ASP A 1147 18.40 -30.98 1.53
C ASP A 1147 17.69 -32.19 0.92
N ARG A 1148 17.67 -32.28 -0.42
CA ARG A 1148 17.03 -33.39 -1.14
C ARG A 1148 17.80 -34.69 -1.01
N SER A 1149 19.13 -34.62 -0.92
CA SER A 1149 19.96 -35.79 -0.65
C SER A 1149 19.63 -36.39 0.72
N ARG A 1150 19.59 -35.56 1.78
CA ARG A 1150 19.29 -35.99 3.15
C ARG A 1150 17.91 -36.65 3.23
N GLU A 1151 16.88 -36.06 2.62
CA GLU A 1151 15.53 -36.66 2.58
C GLU A 1151 15.52 -38.07 1.97
N ILE A 1152 16.23 -38.28 0.87
CA ILE A 1152 16.28 -39.58 0.18
C ILE A 1152 17.10 -40.59 0.98
N LEU A 1153 18.13 -40.12 1.67
CA LEU A 1153 18.93 -40.94 2.56
C LEU A 1153 18.12 -41.42 3.77
N ASP A 1154 17.30 -40.54 4.36
CA ASP A 1154 16.36 -40.92 5.42
C ASP A 1154 15.37 -41.98 4.93
N MET A 1155 14.90 -41.88 3.68
CA MET A 1155 14.08 -42.93 3.06
C MET A 1155 14.85 -44.26 2.93
N ALA A 1156 16.14 -44.23 2.58
CA ALA A 1156 16.98 -45.42 2.50
C ALA A 1156 17.13 -46.11 3.86
N VAL A 1157 17.41 -45.32 4.91
CA VAL A 1157 17.50 -45.78 6.32
C VAL A 1157 16.16 -46.35 6.79
N SER A 1158 15.05 -45.70 6.44
CA SER A 1158 13.71 -46.21 6.74
C SER A 1158 13.42 -47.56 6.08
N GLU A 1159 13.86 -47.77 4.85
CA GLU A 1159 13.71 -49.07 4.16
C GLU A 1159 14.61 -50.15 4.78
N ALA A 1160 15.79 -49.79 5.27
CA ALA A 1160 16.67 -50.67 6.02
C ALA A 1160 16.03 -51.13 7.35
N LEU A 1161 15.42 -50.21 8.11
CA LEU A 1161 14.68 -50.52 9.36
C LEU A 1161 13.60 -51.61 9.15
N ASN A 1162 13.01 -51.67 7.95
CA ASN A 1162 11.93 -52.59 7.61
C ASN A 1162 12.42 -54.02 7.23
N ILE A 1163 13.73 -54.26 7.21
CA ILE A 1163 14.33 -55.58 6.97
C ILE A 1163 14.27 -56.41 8.27
N ARG A 1164 13.64 -57.60 8.20
CA ARG A 1164 13.43 -58.47 9.37
C ARG A 1164 14.66 -59.28 9.78
N ASP A 1165 15.54 -59.58 8.84
CA ASP A 1165 16.78 -60.31 9.09
C ASP A 1165 17.82 -59.33 9.63
N THR A 1166 18.23 -59.50 10.89
CA THR A 1166 19.13 -58.58 11.57
C THR A 1166 20.51 -58.52 10.92
N ALA A 1167 21.03 -59.65 10.43
CA ALA A 1167 22.34 -59.67 9.77
C ALA A 1167 22.33 -58.88 8.46
N VAL A 1168 21.26 -59.05 7.66
CA VAL A 1168 21.09 -58.30 6.40
C VAL A 1168 20.81 -56.82 6.67
N ARG A 1169 20.10 -56.50 7.75
CA ARG A 1169 19.82 -55.12 8.13
C ARG A 1169 21.08 -54.39 8.56
N ASP A 1170 21.91 -55.03 9.39
CA ASP A 1170 23.15 -54.43 9.89
C ASP A 1170 24.15 -54.25 8.71
N GLU A 1171 24.24 -55.21 7.78
CA GLU A 1171 25.00 -55.04 6.52
C GLU A 1171 24.50 -53.86 5.68
N VAL A 1172 23.17 -53.67 5.58
CA VAL A 1172 22.60 -52.52 4.86
C VAL A 1172 22.88 -51.19 5.59
N TYR A 1173 22.92 -51.19 6.92
CA TYR A 1173 23.30 -50.01 7.69
C TYR A 1173 24.74 -49.62 7.49
N ASP A 1174 25.66 -50.58 7.54
CA ASP A 1174 27.09 -50.32 7.36
C ASP A 1174 27.35 -49.69 5.97
N GLU A 1175 26.63 -50.14 4.95
CA GLU A 1175 26.69 -49.57 3.59
C GLU A 1175 26.04 -48.16 3.53
N LEU A 1176 24.92 -47.93 4.21
CA LEU A 1176 24.25 -46.63 4.25
C LEU A 1176 24.99 -45.59 5.11
N ASP A 1177 25.69 -46.00 6.17
CA ASP A 1177 26.54 -45.13 7.01
C ASP A 1177 27.56 -44.40 6.14
N MET A 1178 28.02 -45.05 5.07
CA MET A 1178 28.97 -44.45 4.15
C MET A 1178 28.31 -43.50 3.16
N SER A 1179 27.07 -43.75 2.77
CA SER A 1179 26.28 -42.71 2.06
C SER A 1179 26.07 -41.50 2.94
N ILE A 1180 25.82 -41.71 4.24
CA ILE A 1180 25.70 -40.66 5.25
C ILE A 1180 27.00 -39.86 5.36
N ARG A 1181 28.16 -40.52 5.52
CA ARG A 1181 29.46 -39.84 5.55
C ARG A 1181 29.80 -39.11 4.26
N VAL A 1182 29.51 -39.69 3.09
CA VAL A 1182 29.68 -38.99 1.81
C VAL A 1182 28.82 -37.73 1.74
N VAL A 1183 27.60 -37.75 2.30
CA VAL A 1183 26.65 -36.63 2.31
C VAL A 1183 26.90 -35.62 3.45
N GLN A 1184 27.61 -36.00 4.52
CA GLN A 1184 27.85 -35.17 5.71
C GLN A 1184 29.29 -34.66 5.86
N GLU A 1185 30.29 -35.46 5.50
CA GLU A 1185 31.72 -35.20 5.80
C GLU A 1185 32.54 -34.71 4.59
N HIS A 1186 31.90 -34.25 3.50
CA HIS A 1186 32.59 -33.70 2.32
C HIS A 1186 33.70 -34.61 1.74
N TRP A 1187 33.40 -35.91 1.63
CA TRP A 1187 34.39 -36.92 1.21
C TRP A 1187 34.81 -36.84 -0.28
N LEU A 1188 34.17 -35.97 -1.06
CA LEU A 1188 34.43 -35.69 -2.48
C LEU A 1188 35.16 -34.35 -2.64
#